data_AF-A0AAE4MLZ9-F1
#
_entry.id   AF-A0AAE4MLZ9-F1
#
_cell.length_a   1.000
_cell.length_b   1.000
_cell.length_c   1.000
_cell.angle_alpha   90.00
_cell.angle_beta   90.00
_cell.angle_gamma   90.00
#
_symmetry.space_group_name_H-M   'P 1'
#
loop_
_entity.id
_entity.type
_entity.pdbx_description
1 polymer ?
#
loop_
_entity_poly.entity_id
_entity_poly.type
_entity_poly.pdbx_seq_one_letter_code
_entity_poly.pdbx_strand_id
1 'polypeptide(L)'
;MKPIRDFIPKNIDLESLGLFLIIICSILICLYVSQPAEIDNRMVEKVGMTTFESESQMNDYFKNSYIFNNVRPVSSSSLVRTPVWYDRTPYSYNTSMISLILDSSDGSVNEKPLPNPAATEPLNATRFSETNVQVENVDEADLIKTDGNIIYYTPLSLYQKNITFVEEPTFRYYQYEQYLKTFTIDAMPPESMTVLSEIDRGGDLYLVNDTLIAITDKNLGAYNVSDPKNPVLIWSRNLDGMFSESRMVNGKLYLVVTKQNMNGSNDDYVNETVNPGGPMIPVGESNSSENSNGSNAAVSNAAVSNATVSDTAVSPVGAGNTDYPTKPWTPPTYMGQKIDYRQCYYPVEPSVMTASARVVYFVSAVDISNGNFDDTIAFVGSNSTLLYASADNLYLTNYFIPNYWTARDRFFLENGSKYYPKEVMNDYKNALGDGSTEESREKANQIFDTYLESISESDAEQIFRNYEAGFSAHIVNLIKTTESTSISRINLKDFSVTTGVVPGAAGNQFFMDEHDGNFRVATTLGTYLRLANKVNVVYVLNKRMNVIGYTPDLAWGESIKSTNYDGDRLYMVTYAEKDPFFVIDLKNPRKPSVLGVLELPGFSTYLYPVNETSVIGLGYTNDGKMKLTLFDVTYVLNPQESGSVVFNVGKSAALSDHHAFMWDPDRSLLVLPTGEHAYVMEIKDGNIALVKDDVHENATVIRSIYINNYLYTFSEKEIHVLNQDDWALIKKIEIPQPATFTDPKTS
;
A
#
# COMPACT_ATOMS: atom_id res chain seq x y z
N MET A 1 -19.62 -20.25 -50.16
CA MET A 1 -18.94 -21.02 -51.24
C MET A 1 -19.16 -20.33 -52.59
N LYS A 2 -18.06 -19.84 -53.18
CA LYS A 2 -17.77 -19.33 -54.56
C LYS A 2 -18.47 -18.06 -55.12
N PRO A 3 -17.76 -17.22 -55.93
CA PRO A 3 -16.32 -17.23 -56.26
C PRO A 3 -15.57 -15.90 -55.98
N ILE A 4 -14.61 -15.94 -55.05
CA ILE A 4 -13.45 -15.02 -54.96
C ILE A 4 -12.41 -15.51 -55.98
N ARG A 5 -12.78 -15.57 -57.26
CA ARG A 5 -11.87 -16.06 -58.32
C ARG A 5 -11.48 -14.97 -59.32
N ASP A 6 -12.15 -13.82 -59.28
CA ASP A 6 -11.98 -12.74 -60.26
C ASP A 6 -11.16 -11.55 -59.74
N PHE A 7 -10.69 -11.60 -58.48
CA PHE A 7 -9.89 -10.53 -57.85
C PHE A 7 -8.39 -10.85 -57.70
N ILE A 8 -7.88 -11.91 -58.32
CA ILE A 8 -6.46 -12.27 -58.26
C ILE A 8 -5.80 -11.90 -59.59
N PRO A 9 -4.93 -10.87 -59.64
CA PRO A 9 -4.10 -10.58 -60.81
C PRO A 9 -3.25 -11.81 -61.16
N LYS A 10 -3.17 -12.17 -62.44
CA LYS A 10 -2.48 -13.39 -62.91
C LYS A 10 -0.95 -13.40 -62.73
N ASN A 11 -0.35 -12.35 -62.21
CA ASN A 11 1.08 -12.28 -61.86
C ASN A 11 1.22 -11.54 -60.53
N ILE A 12 1.26 -12.28 -59.42
CA ILE A 12 1.66 -11.76 -58.12
C ILE A 12 3.07 -12.28 -57.87
N ASP A 13 4.01 -11.36 -57.65
CA ASP A 13 5.39 -11.67 -57.25
C ASP A 13 5.39 -12.33 -55.85
N LEU A 14 6.31 -13.26 -55.62
CA LEU A 14 6.44 -14.07 -54.39
C LEU A 14 6.53 -13.22 -53.12
N GLU A 15 7.12 -12.02 -53.19
CA GLU A 15 7.18 -11.08 -52.07
C GLU A 15 5.81 -10.47 -51.72
N SER A 16 4.98 -10.20 -52.73
CA SER A 16 3.63 -9.66 -52.54
C SER A 16 2.66 -10.72 -52.00
N LEU A 17 2.90 -12.00 -52.32
CA LEU A 17 2.17 -13.13 -51.75
C LEU A 17 2.51 -13.33 -50.28
N GLY A 18 3.78 -13.11 -49.90
CA GLY A 18 4.25 -13.13 -48.51
C GLY A 18 3.59 -12.05 -47.66
N LEU A 19 3.50 -10.81 -48.16
CA LEU A 19 2.83 -9.72 -47.45
C LEU A 19 1.32 -9.98 -47.28
N PHE A 20 0.68 -10.57 -48.29
CA PHE A 20 -0.75 -10.90 -48.25
C PHE A 20 -1.06 -12.06 -47.29
N LEU A 21 -0.17 -13.07 -47.22
CA LEU A 21 -0.23 -14.15 -46.23
C LEU A 21 0.04 -13.65 -44.81
N ILE A 22 0.94 -12.69 -44.62
CA ILE A 22 1.17 -12.03 -43.33
C ILE A 22 -0.09 -11.27 -42.91
N ILE A 23 -0.71 -10.49 -43.80
CA ILE A 23 -1.94 -9.75 -43.48
C ILE A 23 -3.11 -10.70 -43.18
N ILE A 24 -3.28 -11.80 -43.92
CA ILE A 24 -4.31 -12.80 -43.64
C ILE A 24 -4.00 -13.57 -42.34
N CYS A 25 -2.74 -13.89 -42.05
CA CYS A 25 -2.34 -14.48 -40.77
C CYS A 25 -2.53 -13.50 -39.62
N SER A 26 -2.26 -12.21 -39.79
CA SER A 26 -2.51 -11.17 -38.79
C SER A 26 -4.00 -10.95 -38.56
N ILE A 27 -4.83 -10.99 -39.62
CA ILE A 27 -6.29 -10.90 -39.50
C ILE A 27 -6.87 -12.18 -38.89
N LEU A 28 -6.35 -13.36 -39.21
CA LEU A 28 -6.76 -14.63 -38.60
C LEU A 28 -6.26 -14.77 -37.16
N ILE A 29 -5.07 -14.27 -36.81
CA ILE A 29 -4.57 -14.15 -35.43
C ILE A 29 -5.44 -13.15 -34.68
N CYS A 30 -5.74 -11.98 -35.24
CA CYS A 30 -6.69 -11.04 -34.64
C CYS A 30 -8.08 -11.66 -34.48
N LEU A 31 -8.60 -12.45 -35.43
CA LEU A 31 -9.90 -13.13 -35.33
C LEU A 31 -9.90 -14.36 -34.40
N TYR A 32 -8.74 -15.01 -34.19
CA TYR A 32 -8.55 -16.12 -33.26
C TYR A 32 -8.26 -15.62 -31.83
N VAL A 33 -7.69 -14.42 -31.69
CA VAL A 33 -7.41 -13.73 -30.41
C VAL A 33 -8.55 -12.77 -30.00
N SER A 34 -9.49 -12.45 -30.90
CA SER A 34 -10.72 -11.67 -30.59
C SER A 34 -11.96 -12.52 -30.39
N GLN A 35 -11.83 -13.85 -30.25
CA GLN A 35 -12.83 -14.54 -29.47
C GLN A 35 -12.67 -14.02 -28.04
N PRO A 36 -13.71 -13.41 -27.43
CA PRO A 36 -13.64 -13.21 -26.00
C PRO A 36 -13.33 -14.59 -25.45
N ALA A 37 -12.29 -14.68 -24.62
CA ALA A 37 -12.34 -15.75 -23.64
C ALA A 37 -13.71 -15.54 -22.99
N GLU A 38 -14.68 -16.42 -23.27
CA GLU A 38 -15.69 -16.70 -22.28
C GLU A 38 -14.83 -16.90 -21.03
N ILE A 39 -14.91 -15.95 -20.09
CA ILE A 39 -14.41 -16.19 -18.75
C ILE A 39 -15.12 -17.48 -18.40
N ASP A 40 -14.36 -18.58 -18.49
CA ASP A 40 -14.93 -19.87 -18.25
C ASP A 40 -15.25 -19.84 -16.78
N ASN A 41 -16.53 -19.60 -16.47
CA ASN A 41 -17.06 -19.66 -15.11
C ASN A 41 -16.92 -21.09 -14.53
N ARG A 42 -16.20 -21.99 -15.20
CA ARG A 42 -15.81 -23.32 -14.74
C ARG A 42 -14.35 -23.27 -14.34
N MET A 43 -14.12 -23.54 -13.05
CA MET A 43 -12.84 -23.64 -12.32
C MET A 43 -12.39 -22.42 -11.51
N VAL A 44 -13.32 -21.58 -11.03
CA VAL A 44 -13.07 -20.94 -9.72
C VAL A 44 -13.43 -22.00 -8.67
N GLU A 45 -12.45 -22.81 -8.27
CA GLU A 45 -12.51 -23.49 -6.97
C GLU A 45 -12.93 -22.43 -5.93
N LYS A 46 -13.80 -22.75 -4.96
CA LYS A 46 -14.44 -21.76 -4.07
C LYS A 46 -13.41 -20.84 -3.39
N VAL A 47 -13.13 -19.68 -3.97
CA VAL A 47 -12.38 -18.57 -3.38
C VAL A 47 -13.39 -17.63 -2.73
N GLY A 48 -13.04 -17.04 -1.60
CA GLY A 48 -13.90 -16.08 -0.90
C GLY A 48 -13.60 -16.03 0.58
N MET A 49 -14.61 -15.72 1.39
CA MET A 49 -14.52 -15.84 2.84
C MET A 49 -15.54 -16.83 3.37
N THR A 50 -15.22 -17.47 4.49
CA THR A 50 -16.12 -18.32 5.26
C THR A 50 -16.11 -17.92 6.73
N THR A 51 -17.20 -18.23 7.40
CA THR A 51 -17.29 -18.29 8.87
C THR A 51 -17.56 -19.73 9.28
N PHE A 52 -17.67 -19.97 10.59
CA PHE A 52 -17.97 -21.29 11.14
C PHE A 52 -19.19 -21.23 12.06
N GLU A 53 -19.85 -22.36 12.29
CA GLU A 53 -20.96 -22.49 13.24
C GLU A 53 -20.52 -23.07 14.58
N SER A 54 -19.28 -23.57 14.67
CA SER A 54 -18.69 -24.07 15.91
C SER A 54 -17.15 -24.07 15.87
N GLU A 55 -16.55 -24.08 17.06
CA GLU A 55 -15.10 -24.24 17.23
C GLU A 55 -14.58 -25.56 16.65
N SER A 56 -15.37 -26.64 16.66
CA SER A 56 -14.99 -27.91 16.02
C SER A 56 -14.85 -27.76 14.51
N GLN A 57 -15.85 -27.16 13.85
CA GLN A 57 -15.84 -26.96 12.41
C GLN A 57 -14.66 -26.07 11.98
N MET A 58 -14.40 -25.02 12.75
CA MET A 58 -13.26 -24.14 12.55
C MET A 58 -11.94 -24.91 12.69
N ASN A 59 -11.75 -25.66 13.78
CA ASN A 59 -10.54 -26.46 13.98
C ASN A 59 -10.32 -27.49 12.88
N ASP A 60 -11.38 -28.14 12.40
CA ASP A 60 -11.29 -29.10 11.30
C ASP A 60 -10.93 -28.42 9.97
N TYR A 61 -11.43 -27.21 9.72
CA TYR A 61 -10.98 -26.40 8.58
C TYR A 61 -9.48 -26.10 8.66
N PHE A 62 -9.01 -25.61 9.80
CA PHE A 62 -7.60 -25.25 9.99
C PHE A 62 -6.65 -26.42 9.90
N LYS A 63 -7.00 -27.56 10.51
CA LYS A 63 -6.20 -28.80 10.40
C LYS A 63 -5.97 -29.22 8.95
N ASN A 64 -6.96 -28.99 8.09
CA ASN A 64 -6.90 -29.35 6.69
C ASN A 64 -6.47 -28.18 5.78
N SER A 65 -6.22 -26.98 6.35
CA SER A 65 -5.92 -25.80 5.56
C SER A 65 -4.43 -25.68 5.27
N TYR A 66 -4.10 -25.61 3.98
CA TYR A 66 -2.73 -25.48 3.52
C TYR A 66 -2.08 -24.16 3.96
N ILE A 67 -2.85 -23.06 4.02
CA ILE A 67 -2.35 -21.73 4.37
C ILE A 67 -1.81 -21.72 5.80
N PHE A 68 -2.63 -22.22 6.74
CA PHE A 68 -2.35 -22.12 8.18
C PHE A 68 -1.31 -23.14 8.65
N ASN A 69 -1.18 -24.26 7.95
CA ASN A 69 -0.16 -25.26 8.24
C ASN A 69 1.20 -24.95 7.60
N ASN A 70 1.29 -24.01 6.65
CA ASN A 70 2.54 -23.65 5.95
C ASN A 70 2.99 -22.18 6.14
N VAL A 71 2.44 -21.47 7.12
CA VAL A 71 2.94 -20.13 7.46
C VAL A 71 4.33 -20.27 8.10
N ARG A 72 5.39 -20.00 7.34
CA ARG A 72 6.76 -19.87 7.88
C ARG A 72 6.79 -18.83 9.01
N PRO A 73 7.38 -19.12 10.19
CA PRO A 73 8.10 -18.11 10.93
C PRO A 73 9.39 -17.82 10.13
N VAL A 74 9.59 -16.58 9.74
CA VAL A 74 10.80 -16.23 8.99
C VAL A 74 11.94 -16.08 9.98
N SER A 75 13.07 -16.76 9.75
CA SER A 75 14.28 -16.49 10.52
C SER A 75 14.66 -15.02 10.34
N SER A 76 14.98 -14.36 11.45
CA SER A 76 15.39 -12.94 11.48
C SER A 76 16.64 -12.63 10.63
N SER A 77 17.30 -13.64 10.07
CA SER A 77 18.52 -13.52 9.27
C SER A 77 18.35 -13.77 7.75
N SER A 78 17.16 -14.08 7.26
CA SER A 78 16.85 -14.08 5.81
C SER A 78 15.71 -13.13 5.43
N LEU A 79 15.25 -12.36 6.41
CA LEU A 79 14.44 -11.15 6.25
C LEU A 79 15.33 -9.94 5.96
N VAL A 80 16.00 -9.92 4.81
CA VAL A 80 16.25 -8.64 4.14
C VAL A 80 15.29 -8.56 2.98
N ARG A 81 14.03 -8.32 3.32
CA ARG A 81 13.17 -7.51 2.47
C ARG A 81 12.65 -6.37 3.32
N THR A 82 13.16 -5.20 2.96
CA THR A 82 12.52 -3.90 3.01
C THR A 82 11.12 -3.95 3.64
N PRO A 83 10.92 -3.26 4.76
CA PRO A 83 9.57 -2.97 5.18
C PRO A 83 8.89 -2.27 4.00
N VAL A 84 7.68 -2.69 3.64
CA VAL A 84 6.82 -1.90 2.77
C VAL A 84 6.32 -0.73 3.62
N TRP A 85 7.25 0.16 3.92
CA TRP A 85 6.96 1.58 3.92
C TRP A 85 6.55 1.90 2.49
N TYR A 86 5.48 2.67 2.30
CA TYR A 86 5.54 3.66 1.22
C TYR A 86 6.93 4.28 1.29
N ASP A 87 7.67 4.33 0.18
CA ASP A 87 9.02 4.88 0.11
C ASP A 87 9.01 6.34 0.64
N ARG A 88 9.11 6.47 1.96
CA ARG A 88 9.31 7.64 2.81
C ARG A 88 10.52 7.31 3.67
N THR A 89 11.66 7.11 3.00
CA THR A 89 12.91 7.63 3.55
C THR A 89 13.28 8.83 2.68
N PRO A 90 13.34 10.05 3.22
CA PRO A 90 14.16 11.08 2.59
C PRO A 90 15.56 10.51 2.53
N TYR A 91 16.19 10.58 1.37
CA TYR A 91 17.62 10.43 1.26
C TYR A 91 18.28 11.24 2.38
N SER A 92 18.98 10.55 3.28
CA SER A 92 19.86 11.19 4.25
C SER A 92 20.99 11.87 3.46
N TYR A 93 20.83 13.15 3.17
CA TYR A 93 21.97 13.97 2.80
C TYR A 93 22.79 14.22 4.06
N ASN A 94 24.00 13.69 4.05
CA ASN A 94 25.07 14.09 4.94
C ASN A 94 25.43 15.54 4.60
N THR A 95 24.76 16.53 5.19
CA THR A 95 25.15 17.93 5.09
C THR A 95 26.30 18.20 6.06
N SER A 96 27.50 17.83 5.64
CA SER A 96 28.72 18.42 6.18
C SER A 96 29.53 19.00 5.02
N MET A 97 29.74 20.32 5.11
CA MET A 97 30.54 21.19 4.25
C MET A 97 29.93 21.56 2.88
N ILE A 98 29.39 22.78 2.80
CA ILE A 98 29.85 23.85 1.90
C ILE A 98 29.43 25.18 2.56
N SER A 99 30.42 25.91 3.06
CA SER A 99 30.28 27.31 3.47
C SER A 99 30.89 28.20 2.39
N LEU A 100 30.36 29.42 2.29
CA LEU A 100 30.81 30.57 1.49
C LEU A 100 30.56 30.51 -0.03
N ILE A 101 29.69 31.39 -0.52
CA ILE A 101 30.02 32.74 -1.01
C ILE A 101 28.70 33.46 -1.26
N LEU A 102 28.50 34.64 -0.66
CA LEU A 102 28.06 35.87 -1.35
C LEU A 102 27.98 37.01 -0.33
N ASP A 103 28.75 38.04 -0.62
CA ASP A 103 28.87 39.29 0.13
C ASP A 103 28.06 40.38 -0.58
N SER A 104 27.63 41.36 0.22
CA SER A 104 27.16 42.71 -0.13
C SER A 104 25.81 42.88 -0.84
N SER A 105 24.83 43.45 -0.15
CA SER A 105 24.65 44.91 -0.21
C SER A 105 23.60 45.40 0.80
N ASP A 106 24.00 46.48 1.46
CA ASP A 106 23.31 47.30 2.44
C ASP A 106 22.12 48.06 1.83
N GLY A 107 21.07 48.27 2.63
CA GLY A 107 19.84 48.93 2.23
C GLY A 107 18.92 49.23 3.40
N SER A 108 19.41 49.95 4.40
CA SER A 108 18.59 50.48 5.50
C SER A 108 17.49 51.45 5.01
N VAL A 109 16.24 51.21 5.41
CA VAL A 109 15.17 52.23 5.37
C VAL A 109 14.38 52.18 6.68
N ASN A 110 14.30 53.35 7.33
CA ASN A 110 13.57 53.60 8.57
C ASN A 110 12.06 53.54 8.37
N GLU A 111 11.37 52.68 9.13
CA GLU A 111 9.91 52.73 9.27
C GLU A 111 9.47 53.57 10.48
N LYS A 112 8.42 54.38 10.26
CA LYS A 112 7.70 55.13 11.29
C LYS A 112 6.38 54.39 11.57
N PRO A 113 5.94 54.23 12.83
CA PRO A 113 4.83 53.35 13.16
C PRO A 113 3.47 53.97 12.79
N LEU A 114 2.56 53.14 12.25
CA LEU A 114 1.15 53.46 12.06
C LEU A 114 0.32 53.02 13.29
N PRO A 115 -0.83 53.68 13.54
CA PRO A 115 -1.59 53.51 14.78
C PRO A 115 -2.50 52.27 14.77
N ASN A 116 -2.60 51.67 15.95
CA ASN A 116 -3.40 50.50 16.31
C ASN A 116 -4.92 50.73 16.05
N PRO A 117 -5.62 49.87 15.29
CA PRO A 117 -7.08 49.84 15.28
C PRO A 117 -7.63 48.88 16.33
N ALA A 118 -8.70 49.32 16.98
CA ALA A 118 -9.45 48.63 18.02
C ALA A 118 -9.99 47.26 17.57
N ALA A 119 -10.10 46.35 18.55
CA ALA A 119 -10.65 45.00 18.43
C ALA A 119 -12.02 44.98 17.73
N THR A 120 -12.10 44.21 16.65
CA THR A 120 -13.33 43.85 15.95
C THR A 120 -13.85 42.51 16.48
N GLU A 121 -15.17 42.37 16.54
CA GLU A 121 -15.90 41.12 16.85
C GLU A 121 -15.34 39.91 16.08
N PRO A 122 -15.41 38.68 16.60
CA PRO A 122 -14.81 37.51 15.96
C PRO A 122 -15.39 37.31 14.55
N LEU A 123 -14.50 37.41 13.56
CA LEU A 123 -14.78 37.14 12.15
C LEU A 123 -14.97 35.63 11.99
N ASN A 124 -16.21 35.14 12.12
CA ASN A 124 -16.50 33.76 11.73
C ASN A 124 -16.23 33.57 10.24
N ALA A 125 -15.48 32.52 9.89
CA ALA A 125 -15.24 32.19 8.50
C ALA A 125 -16.54 31.87 7.75
N THR A 126 -16.59 32.34 6.51
CA THR A 126 -17.69 32.14 5.57
C THR A 126 -17.47 30.91 4.68
N ARG A 127 -16.21 30.49 4.51
CA ARG A 127 -15.80 29.28 3.81
C ARG A 127 -14.44 28.81 4.34
N PHE A 128 -14.18 27.51 4.29
CA PHE A 128 -12.88 26.91 4.54
C PHE A 128 -12.81 25.53 3.86
N SER A 129 -11.60 25.03 3.62
CA SER A 129 -11.40 23.70 3.05
C SER A 129 -11.63 22.60 4.08
N GLU A 130 -12.25 21.53 3.64
CA GLU A 130 -12.30 20.26 4.34
C GLU A 130 -11.19 19.32 3.83
N THR A 131 -11.06 18.16 4.47
CA THR A 131 -10.16 17.09 3.99
C THR A 131 -10.57 16.64 2.60
N ASN A 132 -9.60 16.44 1.70
CA ASN A 132 -9.86 15.83 0.38
C ASN A 132 -10.20 14.34 0.58
N VAL A 133 -11.48 14.01 0.69
CA VAL A 133 -11.97 12.64 0.95
C VAL A 133 -12.11 11.82 -0.34
N GLN A 134 -12.03 10.49 -0.23
CA GLN A 134 -12.25 9.59 -1.36
C GLN A 134 -13.72 9.57 -1.82
N VAL A 135 -14.67 9.61 -0.87
CA VAL A 135 -16.10 9.45 -1.13
C VAL A 135 -16.87 10.53 -0.40
N GLU A 136 -17.80 11.16 -1.12
CA GLU A 136 -18.69 12.18 -0.55
C GLU A 136 -19.44 11.64 0.68
N ASN A 137 -19.52 12.43 1.75
CA ASN A 137 -20.16 12.08 3.02
C ASN A 137 -19.50 10.93 3.82
N VAL A 138 -18.29 10.51 3.43
CA VAL A 138 -17.44 9.62 4.21
C VAL A 138 -16.20 10.41 4.63
N ASP A 139 -16.19 10.88 5.88
CA ASP A 139 -15.05 11.64 6.39
C ASP A 139 -13.86 10.72 6.69
N GLU A 140 -12.67 11.27 6.47
CA GLU A 140 -11.38 10.61 6.63
C GLU A 140 -10.53 11.36 7.64
N ALA A 141 -9.70 10.64 8.39
CA ALA A 141 -8.77 11.27 9.28
C ALA A 141 -7.65 11.96 8.48
N ASP A 142 -7.14 13.07 8.99
CA ASP A 142 -6.04 13.82 8.36
C ASP A 142 -5.17 14.49 9.44
N LEU A 143 -4.01 15.00 9.04
CA LEU A 143 -3.09 15.75 9.90
C LEU A 143 -3.63 17.13 10.28
N ILE A 144 -4.61 17.65 9.53
CA ILE A 144 -5.20 18.97 9.73
C ILE A 144 -6.72 18.88 9.76
N LYS A 145 -7.33 19.54 10.75
CA LYS A 145 -8.77 19.83 10.78
C LYS A 145 -8.99 21.29 11.17
N THR A 146 -10.10 21.88 10.76
CA THR A 146 -10.45 23.27 11.10
C THR A 146 -11.97 23.46 11.16
N ASP A 147 -12.42 24.40 11.97
CA ASP A 147 -13.81 24.92 11.98
C ASP A 147 -13.91 26.28 11.26
N GLY A 148 -12.84 26.72 10.59
CA GLY A 148 -12.71 28.02 9.94
C GLY A 148 -12.19 29.14 10.84
N ASN A 149 -12.10 28.96 12.16
CA ASN A 149 -11.50 29.94 13.07
C ASN A 149 -10.26 29.36 13.76
N ILE A 150 -10.31 28.08 14.12
CA ILE A 150 -9.26 27.33 14.79
C ILE A 150 -8.75 26.25 13.84
N ILE A 151 -7.43 26.08 13.79
CA ILE A 151 -6.78 24.98 13.09
C ILE A 151 -6.20 24.01 14.13
N TYR A 152 -6.43 22.72 13.91
CA TYR A 152 -5.82 21.61 14.64
C TYR A 152 -4.82 20.95 13.71
N TYR A 153 -3.54 20.98 14.08
CA TYR A 153 -2.46 20.50 13.22
C TYR A 153 -1.51 19.56 13.95
N THR A 154 -1.31 18.37 13.38
CA THR A 154 -0.24 17.44 13.75
C THR A 154 0.96 17.59 12.79
N PRO A 155 2.06 18.25 13.19
CA PRO A 155 3.32 18.14 12.46
C PRO A 155 3.93 16.75 12.62
N LEU A 156 4.67 16.28 11.61
CA LEU A 156 5.32 14.96 11.63
C LEU A 156 6.63 14.92 12.44
N SER A 157 6.84 15.88 13.35
CA SER A 157 7.99 15.93 14.24
C SER A 157 7.80 15.00 15.45
N LEU A 158 8.72 14.05 15.62
CA LEU A 158 8.65 13.06 16.71
C LEU A 158 9.23 13.61 18.02
N TYR A 159 8.42 13.64 19.06
CA TYR A 159 8.82 13.95 20.44
C TYR A 159 9.20 12.69 21.19
N GLN A 160 10.06 12.83 22.19
CA GLN A 160 10.53 11.72 23.03
C GLN A 160 10.01 11.83 24.46
N LYS A 161 9.61 10.71 25.06
CA LYS A 161 9.27 10.61 26.49
C LYS A 161 9.82 9.30 27.08
N ASN A 162 9.76 9.19 28.40
CA ASN A 162 10.21 7.99 29.15
C ASN A 162 11.66 7.59 28.83
N ILE A 163 12.54 8.59 28.64
CA ILE A 163 13.95 8.37 28.30
C ILE A 163 14.63 7.63 29.45
N THR A 164 15.06 6.41 29.16
CA THR A 164 15.72 5.50 30.10
C THR A 164 17.10 5.16 29.58
N PHE A 165 18.12 5.27 30.42
CA PHE A 165 19.48 4.86 30.08
C PHE A 165 19.63 3.37 30.37
N VAL A 166 19.95 2.58 29.34
CA VAL A 166 20.19 1.14 29.47
C VAL A 166 21.69 0.90 29.30
N GLU A 167 22.27 0.25 30.32
CA GLU A 167 23.67 -0.15 30.33
C GLU A 167 23.76 -1.67 30.22
N GLU A 168 24.16 -2.13 29.04
CA GLU A 168 24.52 -3.53 28.79
C GLU A 168 26.03 -3.72 28.96
N PRO A 169 26.52 -4.95 29.19
CA PRO A 169 27.94 -5.21 29.41
C PRO A 169 28.88 -4.71 28.30
N THR A 170 28.36 -4.55 27.07
CA THR A 170 29.15 -4.21 25.87
C THR A 170 28.71 -2.93 25.17
N PHE A 171 27.55 -2.35 25.51
CA PHE A 171 27.08 -1.09 24.91
C PHE A 171 26.11 -0.35 25.82
N ARG A 172 25.95 0.95 25.57
CA ARG A 172 25.07 1.86 26.30
C ARG A 172 24.15 2.52 25.30
N TYR A 173 22.86 2.59 25.60
CA TYR A 173 21.89 3.22 24.72
C TYR A 173 20.74 3.85 25.53
N TYR A 174 20.06 4.81 24.91
CA TYR A 174 18.85 5.41 25.47
C TYR A 174 17.64 4.71 24.85
N GLN A 175 16.72 4.27 25.69
CA GLN A 175 15.41 3.79 25.28
C GLN A 175 14.39 4.90 25.55
N TYR A 176 13.56 5.23 24.57
CA TYR A 176 12.53 6.27 24.70
C TYR A 176 11.33 5.94 23.83
N GLU A 177 10.18 6.48 24.20
CA GLU A 177 8.95 6.39 23.41
C GLU A 177 8.85 7.62 22.49
N GLN A 178 8.57 7.38 21.21
CA GLN A 178 8.28 8.43 20.24
C GLN A 178 6.78 8.68 20.15
N TYR A 179 6.38 9.95 20.03
CA TYR A 179 4.99 10.35 19.84
C TYR A 179 4.88 11.67 19.08
N LEU A 180 3.72 11.90 18.47
CA LEU A 180 3.37 13.16 17.83
C LEU A 180 2.50 14.01 18.77
N LYS A 181 2.50 15.34 18.55
CA LYS A 181 1.63 16.31 19.22
C LYS A 181 0.65 16.91 18.22
N THR A 182 -0.48 17.38 18.72
CA THR A 182 -1.40 18.25 17.97
C THR A 182 -1.34 19.66 18.54
N PHE A 183 -1.28 20.68 17.69
CA PHE A 183 -1.34 22.08 18.09
C PHE A 183 -2.70 22.67 17.75
N THR A 184 -3.25 23.47 18.67
CA THR A 184 -4.41 24.33 18.38
C THR A 184 -3.89 25.71 17.98
N ILE A 185 -4.39 26.24 16.87
CA ILE A 185 -3.92 27.49 16.27
C ILE A 185 -5.11 28.42 16.09
N ASP A 186 -5.00 29.63 16.61
CA ASP A 186 -5.93 30.71 16.31
C ASP A 186 -5.63 31.20 14.88
N ALA A 187 -6.50 30.88 13.93
CA ALA A 187 -6.25 31.14 12.52
C ALA A 187 -6.74 32.52 12.07
N MET A 188 -7.70 33.10 12.79
CA MET A 188 -8.40 34.32 12.39
C MET A 188 -8.45 35.37 13.53
N PRO A 189 -8.12 36.64 13.27
CA PRO A 189 -7.65 37.17 12.00
C PRO A 189 -6.19 36.75 11.70
N PRO A 190 -5.82 36.60 10.43
CA PRO A 190 -4.54 35.98 10.03
C PRO A 190 -3.31 36.78 10.47
N GLU A 191 -3.41 38.11 10.61
CA GLU A 191 -2.35 38.97 11.11
C GLU A 191 -1.98 38.66 12.57
N SER A 192 -2.95 38.16 13.35
CA SER A 192 -2.73 37.75 14.73
C SER A 192 -2.55 36.24 14.92
N MET A 193 -2.51 35.45 13.83
CA MET A 193 -2.42 33.98 13.90
C MET A 193 -1.34 33.50 14.89
N THR A 194 -1.67 32.57 15.78
CA THR A 194 -0.77 32.11 16.83
C THR A 194 -1.14 30.71 17.36
N VAL A 195 -0.15 29.99 17.89
CA VAL A 195 -0.39 28.73 18.59
C VAL A 195 -1.02 29.04 19.95
N LEU A 196 -2.15 28.40 20.25
CA LEU A 196 -2.90 28.59 21.49
C LEU A 196 -2.53 27.57 22.54
N SER A 197 -2.45 26.29 22.17
CA SER A 197 -2.14 25.18 23.08
C SER A 197 -1.56 23.98 22.34
N GLU A 198 -1.13 22.99 23.11
CA GLU A 198 -0.66 21.70 22.62
C GLU A 198 -1.44 20.55 23.27
N ILE A 199 -1.62 19.47 22.51
CA ILE A 199 -2.20 18.21 22.96
C ILE A 199 -1.12 17.15 22.80
N ASP A 200 -0.80 16.43 23.88
CA ASP A 200 0.18 15.33 23.93
C ASP A 200 -0.31 14.04 23.24
N ARG A 201 -0.95 14.22 22.09
CA ARG A 201 -1.40 13.20 21.15
C ARG A 201 -1.57 13.85 19.79
N GLY A 202 -0.94 13.27 18.78
CA GLY A 202 -1.07 13.68 17.39
C GLY A 202 -1.03 12.47 16.46
N GLY A 203 -1.37 12.72 15.23
CA GLY A 203 -1.51 11.75 14.16
C GLY A 203 -2.72 12.11 13.33
N ASP A 204 -3.58 11.13 13.14
CA ASP A 204 -4.81 11.22 12.38
C ASP A 204 -5.92 11.88 13.21
N LEU A 205 -6.49 12.97 12.68
CA LEU A 205 -7.47 13.80 13.38
C LEU A 205 -8.86 13.72 12.74
N TYR A 206 -9.90 13.72 13.59
CA TYR A 206 -11.27 14.10 13.23
C TYR A 206 -11.71 15.29 14.09
N LEU A 207 -12.53 16.17 13.54
CA LEU A 207 -13.20 17.24 14.27
C LEU A 207 -14.70 17.11 14.09
N VAL A 208 -15.43 16.91 15.19
CA VAL A 208 -16.89 16.76 15.19
C VAL A 208 -17.46 17.71 16.23
N ASN A 209 -18.02 18.84 15.78
CA ASN A 209 -18.38 19.96 16.65
C ASN A 209 -17.16 20.34 17.53
N ASP A 210 -17.36 20.48 18.83
CA ASP A 210 -16.29 20.77 19.80
C ASP A 210 -15.49 19.51 20.24
N THR A 211 -15.55 18.40 19.50
CA THR A 211 -14.84 17.17 19.83
C THR A 211 -13.75 16.87 18.81
N LEU A 212 -12.49 16.97 19.24
CA LEU A 212 -11.32 16.55 18.46
C LEU A 212 -10.97 15.11 18.82
N ILE A 213 -10.95 14.21 17.84
CA ILE A 213 -10.47 12.84 18.00
C ILE A 213 -9.05 12.78 17.42
N ALA A 214 -8.09 12.31 18.21
CA ALA A 214 -6.72 12.09 17.76
C ALA A 214 -6.37 10.60 17.86
N ILE A 215 -5.92 10.04 16.74
CA ILE A 215 -5.59 8.62 16.56
C ILE A 215 -4.09 8.49 16.29
N THR A 216 -3.45 7.57 17.00
CA THR A 216 -2.07 7.14 16.81
C THR A 216 -2.05 5.67 16.42
N ASP A 217 -0.88 5.15 16.05
CA ASP A 217 -0.67 3.73 15.73
C ASP A 217 -1.22 2.76 16.79
N LYS A 218 -1.21 3.16 18.07
CA LYS A 218 -1.57 2.26 19.19
C LYS A 218 -2.63 2.81 20.11
N ASN A 219 -3.03 4.08 19.99
CA ASN A 219 -3.97 4.70 20.92
C ASN A 219 -4.90 5.65 20.17
N LEU A 220 -6.05 5.94 20.74
CA LEU A 220 -6.92 7.02 20.29
C LEU A 220 -7.60 7.69 21.48
N GLY A 221 -8.04 8.93 21.29
CA GLY A 221 -8.91 9.58 22.27
C GLY A 221 -9.54 10.85 21.76
N ALA A 222 -10.56 11.28 22.51
CA ALA A 222 -11.33 12.46 22.20
C ALA A 222 -11.07 13.57 23.23
N TYR A 223 -11.03 14.80 22.75
CA TYR A 223 -10.80 16.01 23.51
C TYR A 223 -11.94 16.98 23.25
N ASN A 224 -12.48 17.59 24.30
CA ASN A 224 -13.33 18.75 24.18
C ASN A 224 -12.44 19.96 23.88
N VAL A 225 -12.69 20.60 22.74
CA VAL A 225 -11.94 21.75 22.22
C VAL A 225 -12.78 23.01 22.11
N SER A 226 -13.92 23.09 22.80
CA SER A 226 -14.76 24.30 22.88
C SER A 226 -14.01 25.50 23.46
N ASP A 227 -12.99 25.24 24.30
CA ASP A 227 -11.95 26.20 24.63
C ASP A 227 -10.62 25.72 24.02
N PRO A 228 -10.22 26.22 22.83
CA PRO A 228 -9.03 25.76 22.14
C PRO A 228 -7.72 26.13 22.85
N LYS A 229 -7.76 26.97 23.90
CA LYS A 229 -6.60 27.27 24.75
C LYS A 229 -6.42 26.22 25.86
N ASN A 230 -7.47 25.50 26.20
CA ASN A 230 -7.47 24.49 27.26
C ASN A 230 -8.22 23.22 26.83
N PRO A 231 -7.73 22.46 25.81
CA PRO A 231 -8.34 21.20 25.42
C PRO A 231 -8.45 20.22 26.60
N VAL A 232 -9.62 19.60 26.77
CA VAL A 232 -9.89 18.68 27.90
C VAL A 232 -10.09 17.26 27.36
N LEU A 233 -9.25 16.31 27.80
CA LEU A 233 -9.44 14.89 27.47
C LEU A 233 -10.79 14.39 27.99
N ILE A 234 -11.63 13.87 27.09
CA ILE A 234 -12.93 13.25 27.42
C ILE A 234 -12.70 11.77 27.74
N TRP A 235 -12.03 11.06 26.83
CA TRP A 235 -11.72 9.64 26.98
C TRP A 235 -10.51 9.24 26.14
N SER A 236 -9.88 8.14 26.51
CA SER A 236 -8.77 7.53 25.78
C SER A 236 -8.89 6.01 25.78
N ARG A 237 -8.38 5.36 24.73
CA ARG A 237 -8.27 3.90 24.62
C ARG A 237 -6.91 3.53 24.03
N ASN A 238 -6.35 2.44 24.55
CA ASN A 238 -5.20 1.78 23.93
C ASN A 238 -5.74 0.68 23.01
N LEU A 239 -5.23 0.62 21.80
CA LEU A 239 -5.60 -0.36 20.79
C LEU A 239 -4.89 -1.68 21.05
N ASP A 240 -5.66 -2.76 20.97
CA ASP A 240 -5.12 -4.13 20.91
C ASP A 240 -4.76 -4.45 19.45
N GLY A 241 -3.62 -3.91 19.00
CA GLY A 241 -3.12 -4.02 17.63
C GLY A 241 -2.54 -2.70 17.11
N MET A 242 -2.35 -2.61 15.81
CA MET A 242 -1.91 -1.39 15.13
C MET A 242 -3.08 -0.77 14.35
N PHE A 243 -3.31 0.52 14.54
CA PHE A 243 -4.21 1.29 13.69
C PHE A 243 -3.83 1.10 12.23
N SER A 244 -4.84 0.82 11.40
CA SER A 244 -4.66 0.66 9.96
C SER A 244 -5.37 1.78 9.23
N GLU A 245 -6.69 1.93 9.45
CA GLU A 245 -7.51 2.95 8.81
C GLU A 245 -8.73 3.28 9.66
N SER A 246 -9.36 4.41 9.37
CA SER A 246 -10.65 4.80 9.95
C SER A 246 -11.52 5.52 8.94
N ARG A 247 -12.83 5.49 9.16
CA ARG A 247 -13.81 6.30 8.43
C ARG A 247 -14.86 6.81 9.38
N MET A 248 -15.33 8.03 9.16
CA MET A 248 -16.48 8.55 9.89
C MET A 248 -17.66 8.72 8.94
N VAL A 249 -18.76 8.06 9.29
CA VAL A 249 -19.97 8.04 8.47
C VAL A 249 -21.17 8.29 9.37
N ASN A 250 -21.97 9.31 9.05
CA ASN A 250 -23.14 9.71 9.84
C ASN A 250 -22.82 9.93 11.34
N GLY A 251 -21.67 10.53 11.65
CA GLY A 251 -21.23 10.83 13.02
C GLY A 251 -20.77 9.61 13.83
N LYS A 252 -20.66 8.43 13.21
CA LYS A 252 -20.08 7.23 13.82
C LYS A 252 -18.68 6.98 13.27
N LEU A 253 -17.74 6.72 14.16
CA LEU A 253 -16.37 6.33 13.81
C LEU A 253 -16.31 4.83 13.58
N TYR A 254 -15.80 4.41 12.43
CA TYR A 254 -15.46 3.02 12.14
C TYR A 254 -13.95 2.90 12.11
N LEU A 255 -13.42 2.01 12.94
CA LEU A 255 -11.99 1.83 13.13
C LEU A 255 -11.55 0.45 12.63
N VAL A 256 -10.44 0.43 11.92
CA VAL A 256 -9.78 -0.79 11.48
C VAL A 256 -8.43 -0.93 12.17
N VAL A 257 -8.28 -2.01 12.93
CA VAL A 257 -7.04 -2.34 13.65
C VAL A 257 -6.52 -3.68 13.17
N THR A 258 -5.21 -3.78 13.02
CA THR A 258 -4.53 -4.99 12.57
C THR A 258 -3.74 -5.66 13.69
N LYS A 259 -3.75 -6.99 13.73
CA LYS A 259 -2.83 -7.79 14.54
C LYS A 259 -2.11 -8.79 13.64
N GLN A 260 -0.80 -8.89 13.82
CA GLN A 260 -0.01 -9.97 13.24
C GLN A 260 -0.08 -11.20 14.16
N ASN A 261 -0.05 -12.39 13.56
CA ASN A 261 -0.07 -13.71 14.21
C ASN A 261 -1.39 -14.09 14.90
N MET A 262 -2.09 -15.05 14.28
CA MET A 262 -3.34 -15.62 14.81
C MET A 262 -3.13 -16.77 15.82
N ASN A 263 -1.96 -17.40 15.80
CA ASN A 263 -1.63 -18.44 16.75
C ASN A 263 -0.97 -17.80 17.95
N GLY A 264 -1.62 -17.86 19.11
CA GLY A 264 -1.03 -17.48 20.39
C GLY A 264 0.13 -18.39 20.80
N SER A 265 1.22 -18.41 20.01
CA SER A 265 2.55 -18.33 20.55
C SER A 265 2.61 -16.98 21.26
N ASN A 266 2.47 -17.01 22.58
CA ASN A 266 2.99 -15.93 23.39
C ASN A 266 4.49 -15.84 23.06
N ASP A 267 4.86 -15.02 22.08
CA ASP A 267 5.99 -14.12 22.30
C ASP A 267 5.41 -12.95 23.11
N ASP A 268 5.00 -13.29 24.33
CA ASP A 268 5.24 -12.42 25.46
C ASP A 268 6.76 -12.22 25.47
N TYR A 269 7.25 -11.19 24.77
CA TYR A 269 8.48 -10.52 25.19
C TYR A 269 8.15 -9.80 26.52
N VAL A 270 7.88 -10.60 27.55
CA VAL A 270 8.02 -10.22 28.93
C VAL A 270 9.52 -10.17 29.15
N ASN A 271 10.03 -8.94 29.28
CA ASN A 271 11.33 -8.69 29.89
C ASN A 271 11.34 -9.28 31.31
N GLU A 272 11.77 -10.53 31.46
CA GLU A 272 12.18 -11.05 32.76
C GLU A 272 13.59 -11.63 32.67
N THR A 273 14.49 -10.86 33.27
CA THR A 273 15.91 -11.11 33.53
C THR A 273 16.16 -12.44 34.25
N VAL A 274 17.04 -13.31 33.72
CA VAL A 274 17.93 -14.16 34.54
C VAL A 274 19.30 -14.32 33.87
N ASN A 275 20.32 -13.78 34.54
CA ASN A 275 21.76 -13.88 34.24
C ASN A 275 22.26 -15.34 34.35
N PRO A 276 23.31 -15.75 33.60
CA PRO A 276 24.61 -15.87 34.27
C PRO A 276 25.85 -15.54 33.38
N GLY A 277 26.60 -14.53 33.82
CA GLY A 277 28.05 -14.32 33.77
C GLY A 277 29.00 -15.21 32.94
N GLY A 278 29.50 -14.65 31.83
CA GLY A 278 30.90 -14.51 31.36
C GLY A 278 31.83 -15.73 31.15
N PRO A 279 33.04 -15.57 30.54
CA PRO A 279 33.56 -14.44 29.75
C PRO A 279 34.00 -14.81 28.31
N MET A 280 33.96 -13.81 27.42
CA MET A 280 34.55 -13.78 26.07
C MET A 280 35.85 -12.95 26.07
N ILE A 281 36.90 -13.33 25.33
CA ILE A 281 37.90 -12.42 24.70
C ILE A 281 38.69 -13.17 23.58
N PRO A 282 39.39 -12.54 22.59
CA PRO A 282 38.94 -11.75 21.43
C PRO A 282 39.55 -12.23 20.08
N VAL A 283 39.10 -11.65 18.95
CA VAL A 283 40.00 -11.38 17.80
C VAL A 283 39.69 -9.98 17.24
N GLY A 284 40.75 -9.18 17.06
CA GLY A 284 40.73 -7.88 16.39
C GLY A 284 41.63 -7.86 15.15
N GLU A 285 41.17 -7.09 14.15
CA GLU A 285 41.85 -6.29 13.12
C GLU A 285 43.03 -6.86 12.30
N SER A 286 42.99 -6.67 10.98
CA SER A 286 43.65 -5.50 10.33
C SER A 286 43.65 -5.56 8.79
N ASN A 287 43.84 -4.37 8.22
CA ASN A 287 43.76 -3.97 6.81
C ASN A 287 44.99 -4.32 5.94
N SER A 288 44.75 -4.17 4.63
CA SER A 288 45.60 -3.59 3.57
C SER A 288 46.76 -4.39 2.94
N SER A 289 46.56 -4.60 1.62
CA SER A 289 47.44 -4.35 0.46
C SER A 289 48.84 -4.97 0.35
N GLU A 290 49.00 -5.57 -0.85
CA GLU A 290 50.20 -5.62 -1.70
C GLU A 290 51.25 -6.74 -1.54
N ASN A 291 51.22 -7.56 -2.59
CA ASN A 291 52.34 -8.03 -3.42
C ASN A 291 53.36 -9.08 -2.94
N SER A 292 53.36 -10.15 -3.75
CA SER A 292 54.52 -10.90 -4.27
C SER A 292 55.07 -12.11 -3.49
N ASN A 293 54.99 -13.25 -4.19
CA ASN A 293 55.94 -14.35 -4.34
C ASN A 293 56.67 -14.94 -3.13
N GLY A 294 56.53 -16.27 -2.97
CA GLY A 294 57.66 -17.10 -2.54
C GLY A 294 57.35 -18.22 -1.55
N SER A 295 57.02 -19.40 -2.09
CA SER A 295 57.58 -20.73 -1.75
C SER A 295 57.87 -21.16 -0.30
N ASN A 296 57.39 -22.38 -0.04
CA ASN A 296 58.05 -23.49 0.67
C ASN A 296 58.01 -23.60 2.21
N ALA A 297 57.19 -24.58 2.63
CA ALA A 297 57.60 -25.87 3.22
C ALA A 297 57.96 -26.00 4.71
N ALA A 298 57.73 -27.23 5.17
CA ALA A 298 58.12 -27.92 6.41
C ALA A 298 57.15 -27.73 7.60
N VAL A 299 56.32 -28.72 7.97
CA VAL A 299 56.57 -30.10 8.43
C VAL A 299 56.98 -30.19 9.91
N SER A 300 56.12 -30.91 10.64
CA SER A 300 56.40 -31.93 11.68
C SER A 300 56.25 -31.63 13.18
N ASN A 301 55.54 -32.60 13.78
CA ASN A 301 55.81 -33.30 15.04
C ASN A 301 55.48 -32.59 16.36
N ALA A 302 55.07 -33.27 17.43
CA ALA A 302 54.59 -34.64 17.71
C ALA A 302 54.30 -34.72 19.23
N ALA A 303 53.74 -35.86 19.66
CA ALA A 303 53.59 -36.38 21.03
C ALA A 303 52.36 -35.84 21.81
N VAL A 304 51.28 -36.59 22.07
CA VAL A 304 51.06 -37.99 22.55
C VAL A 304 51.63 -38.26 23.94
N SER A 305 50.75 -38.39 24.96
CA SER A 305 50.55 -39.69 25.65
C SER A 305 49.49 -39.64 26.78
N ASN A 306 48.62 -40.67 26.74
CA ASN A 306 48.11 -41.52 27.83
C ASN A 306 47.21 -40.89 28.94
N ALA A 307 46.08 -41.45 29.39
CA ALA A 307 45.41 -42.75 29.18
C ALA A 307 43.96 -42.74 29.73
N THR A 308 43.06 -43.51 29.07
CA THR A 308 41.97 -44.42 29.55
C THR A 308 41.17 -44.13 30.84
N VAL A 309 39.87 -44.39 31.03
CA VAL A 309 38.72 -44.99 30.29
C VAL A 309 37.48 -44.72 31.18
N SER A 310 36.32 -44.39 30.60
CA SER A 310 35.06 -45.10 30.87
C SER A 310 33.95 -44.62 29.91
N ASP A 311 33.42 -45.58 29.14
CA ASP A 311 32.31 -45.46 28.21
C ASP A 311 31.00 -45.08 28.92
N THR A 312 30.33 -44.04 28.43
CA THR A 312 28.87 -44.03 28.25
C THR A 312 28.55 -43.24 26.98
N ALA A 313 27.75 -43.84 26.11
CA ALA A 313 27.46 -43.40 24.76
C ALA A 313 26.88 -41.97 24.70
N VAL A 314 27.50 -41.11 23.89
CA VAL A 314 26.89 -39.86 23.40
C VAL A 314 26.39 -40.13 21.98
N SER A 315 25.07 -40.23 21.83
CA SER A 315 24.40 -40.05 20.53
C SER A 315 24.57 -38.59 20.11
N PRO A 316 24.80 -38.26 18.83
CA PRO A 316 24.62 -36.90 18.35
C PRO A 316 23.15 -36.51 18.55
N VAL A 317 22.95 -35.43 19.30
CA VAL A 317 21.68 -34.80 19.59
C VAL A 317 20.93 -34.56 18.28
N GLY A 318 19.77 -35.22 18.14
CA GLY A 318 18.87 -35.02 17.02
C GLY A 318 18.45 -33.56 16.92
N ALA A 319 18.49 -33.02 15.71
CA ALA A 319 17.76 -31.80 15.38
C ALA A 319 16.28 -32.07 15.67
N GLY A 320 15.80 -31.51 16.76
CA GLY A 320 14.42 -31.66 17.20
C GLY A 320 13.48 -31.13 16.14
N ASN A 321 12.61 -32.03 15.68
CA ASN A 321 11.31 -31.72 15.12
C ASN A 321 10.71 -30.56 15.94
N THR A 322 10.54 -29.37 15.35
CA THR A 322 9.65 -28.39 15.96
C THR A 322 8.24 -28.86 15.65
N ASP A 323 7.70 -29.68 16.55
CA ASP A 323 6.26 -29.88 16.65
C ASP A 323 5.64 -28.48 16.75
N TYR A 324 5.05 -27.99 15.65
CA TYR A 324 4.11 -26.88 15.75
C TYR A 324 3.08 -27.33 16.79
N PRO A 325 2.90 -26.60 17.89
CA PRO A 325 1.95 -27.04 18.90
C PRO A 325 0.59 -27.13 18.20
N THR A 326 -0.01 -28.32 18.22
CA THR A 326 -1.37 -28.64 17.81
C THR A 326 -2.39 -27.99 18.75
N LYS A 327 -2.11 -26.77 19.20
CA LYS A 327 -3.04 -25.96 19.97
C LYS A 327 -4.23 -25.71 19.05
N PRO A 328 -5.46 -26.05 19.46
CA PRO A 328 -6.63 -25.76 18.65
C PRO A 328 -6.66 -24.27 18.34
N TRP A 329 -7.02 -23.95 17.10
CA TRP A 329 -7.26 -22.59 16.68
C TRP A 329 -8.34 -22.00 17.58
N THR A 330 -8.06 -20.82 18.13
CA THR A 330 -9.02 -20.07 18.94
C THR A 330 -9.43 -18.83 18.17
N PRO A 331 -10.72 -18.43 18.23
CA PRO A 331 -11.14 -17.14 17.71
C PRO A 331 -10.26 -16.01 18.26
N PRO A 332 -9.92 -15.01 17.43
CA PRO A 332 -9.08 -13.91 17.85
C PRO A 332 -9.69 -13.13 19.01
N THR A 333 -8.83 -12.56 19.83
CA THR A 333 -9.22 -11.60 20.87
C THR A 333 -8.86 -10.19 20.45
N TYR A 334 -9.77 -9.26 20.75
CA TYR A 334 -9.62 -7.83 20.52
C TYR A 334 -10.19 -7.05 21.69
N MET A 335 -9.42 -6.07 22.19
CA MET A 335 -9.83 -5.21 23.32
C MET A 335 -10.25 -6.02 24.56
N GLY A 336 -9.59 -7.16 24.80
CA GLY A 336 -9.87 -8.07 25.92
C GLY A 336 -11.10 -8.96 25.74
N GLN A 337 -11.78 -8.91 24.59
CA GLN A 337 -12.95 -9.73 24.29
C GLN A 337 -12.63 -10.78 23.22
N LYS A 338 -13.22 -11.97 23.36
CA LYS A 338 -13.16 -13.03 22.34
C LYS A 338 -14.22 -12.74 21.28
N ILE A 339 -13.81 -12.69 20.01
CA ILE A 339 -14.75 -12.51 18.89
C ILE A 339 -15.50 -13.81 18.63
N ASP A 340 -16.81 -13.75 18.38
CA ASP A 340 -17.61 -14.92 18.01
C ASP A 340 -17.08 -15.48 16.67
N TYR A 341 -16.97 -16.81 16.54
CA TYR A 341 -16.48 -17.45 15.32
C TYR A 341 -17.38 -17.18 14.10
N ARG A 342 -18.65 -16.80 14.29
CA ARG A 342 -19.57 -16.33 13.22
C ARG A 342 -19.24 -14.92 12.75
N GLN A 343 -18.48 -14.17 13.54
CA GLN A 343 -17.98 -12.82 13.24
C GLN A 343 -16.48 -12.85 12.89
N CYS A 344 -15.92 -14.03 12.62
CA CYS A 344 -14.55 -14.20 12.16
C CYS A 344 -14.59 -14.77 10.73
N TYR A 345 -14.17 -13.95 9.77
CA TYR A 345 -14.17 -14.28 8.36
C TYR A 345 -12.78 -14.73 7.94
N TYR A 346 -12.69 -15.94 7.41
CA TYR A 346 -11.45 -16.57 6.98
C TYR A 346 -11.42 -16.76 5.47
N PRO A 347 -10.28 -16.54 4.80
CA PRO A 347 -10.16 -16.80 3.38
C PRO A 347 -10.40 -18.29 3.11
N VAL A 348 -11.29 -18.60 2.18
CA VAL A 348 -11.46 -19.94 1.61
C VAL A 348 -10.60 -20.01 0.38
N GLU A 349 -9.70 -20.99 0.34
CA GLU A 349 -8.79 -21.15 -0.77
C GLU A 349 -8.75 -22.56 -1.29
N PRO A 350 -8.58 -22.70 -2.61
CA PRO A 350 -8.13 -23.93 -3.19
C PRO A 350 -6.68 -24.25 -2.84
N SER A 351 -6.34 -25.54 -2.80
CA SER A 351 -5.02 -26.04 -2.41
C SER A 351 -3.82 -25.49 -3.21
N VAL A 352 -4.04 -24.97 -4.43
CA VAL A 352 -2.98 -24.36 -5.26
C VAL A 352 -2.91 -22.85 -5.13
N MET A 353 -3.83 -22.21 -4.43
CA MET A 353 -3.80 -20.77 -4.20
C MET A 353 -3.19 -20.45 -2.83
N THR A 354 -2.70 -19.23 -2.71
CA THR A 354 -2.26 -18.66 -1.44
C THR A 354 -2.76 -17.21 -1.37
N ALA A 355 -3.43 -16.86 -0.27
CA ALA A 355 -3.42 -15.51 0.28
C ALA A 355 -2.38 -15.48 1.40
N SER A 356 -1.73 -14.33 1.57
CA SER A 356 -0.83 -14.11 2.69
C SER A 356 -1.64 -13.92 3.98
N ALA A 357 -2.34 -14.94 4.48
CA ALA A 357 -3.18 -14.89 5.69
C ALA A 357 -2.36 -14.72 6.98
N ARG A 358 -1.80 -13.52 7.17
CA ARG A 358 -0.85 -13.20 8.25
C ARG A 358 -1.34 -12.10 9.18
N VAL A 359 -2.45 -11.44 8.81
CA VAL A 359 -3.00 -10.29 9.50
C VAL A 359 -4.47 -10.52 9.79
N VAL A 360 -4.89 -10.20 11.02
CA VAL A 360 -6.30 -10.09 11.37
C VAL A 360 -6.66 -8.62 11.40
N TYR A 361 -7.68 -8.26 10.62
CA TYR A 361 -8.29 -6.94 10.59
C TYR A 361 -9.54 -6.95 11.47
N PHE A 362 -9.54 -6.17 12.54
CA PHE A 362 -10.69 -5.91 13.39
C PHE A 362 -11.36 -4.64 12.92
N VAL A 363 -12.60 -4.77 12.45
CA VAL A 363 -13.45 -3.65 12.03
C VAL A 363 -14.46 -3.41 13.14
N SER A 364 -14.43 -2.24 13.75
CA SER A 364 -15.25 -1.89 14.91
C SER A 364 -15.98 -0.57 14.71
N ALA A 365 -17.24 -0.49 15.14
CA ALA A 365 -17.88 0.80 15.40
C ALA A 365 -17.40 1.36 16.74
N VAL A 366 -17.11 2.66 16.80
CA VAL A 366 -16.66 3.36 18.00
C VAL A 366 -17.61 4.52 18.30
N ASP A 367 -18.18 4.52 19.50
CA ASP A 367 -18.99 5.62 20.01
C ASP A 367 -18.07 6.78 20.45
N ILE A 368 -18.10 7.87 19.69
CA ILE A 368 -17.23 9.02 19.91
C ILE A 368 -17.50 9.77 21.22
N SER A 369 -18.66 9.55 21.86
CA SER A 369 -19.02 10.23 23.12
C SER A 369 -18.31 9.63 24.34
N ASN A 370 -17.94 8.34 24.29
CA ASN A 370 -17.42 7.61 25.43
C ASN A 370 -16.22 6.69 25.10
N GLY A 371 -15.90 6.49 23.82
CA GLY A 371 -14.80 5.64 23.35
C GLY A 371 -15.07 4.15 23.46
N ASN A 372 -16.33 3.73 23.57
CA ASN A 372 -16.69 2.32 23.59
C ASN A 372 -16.67 1.74 22.17
N PHE A 373 -16.18 0.51 22.11
CA PHE A 373 -16.18 -0.30 20.90
C PHE A 373 -17.45 -1.14 20.92
N ASP A 374 -18.27 -0.96 19.89
CA ASP A 374 -19.51 -1.71 19.69
C ASP A 374 -19.23 -2.91 18.77
N ASP A 375 -20.13 -3.20 17.83
CA ASP A 375 -20.04 -4.29 16.86
C ASP A 375 -18.62 -4.41 16.29
N THR A 376 -18.00 -5.57 16.51
CA THR A 376 -16.65 -5.90 16.06
C THR A 376 -16.69 -7.16 15.22
N ILE A 377 -16.10 -7.10 14.03
CA ILE A 377 -15.90 -8.24 13.14
C ILE A 377 -14.42 -8.39 12.84
N ALA A 378 -13.95 -9.64 12.80
CA ALA A 378 -12.58 -9.97 12.42
C ALA A 378 -12.52 -10.54 11.00
N PHE A 379 -11.58 -10.06 10.20
CA PHE A 379 -11.26 -10.58 8.87
C PHE A 379 -9.82 -11.04 8.85
N VAL A 380 -9.59 -12.27 8.42
CA VAL A 380 -8.25 -12.76 8.15
C VAL A 380 -7.87 -12.38 6.72
N GLY A 381 -6.77 -11.67 6.60
CA GLY A 381 -6.27 -11.19 5.32
C GLY A 381 -4.75 -11.13 5.29
N SER A 382 -4.24 -10.30 4.39
CA SER A 382 -2.81 -10.11 4.18
C SER A 382 -2.41 -8.66 4.36
N ASN A 383 -1.10 -8.40 4.40
CA ASN A 383 -0.57 -7.04 4.28
C ASN A 383 -0.95 -6.34 2.95
N SER A 384 -1.61 -7.04 2.01
CA SER A 384 -2.10 -6.49 0.75
C SER A 384 -3.64 -6.38 0.72
N THR A 385 -4.31 -6.58 1.85
CA THR A 385 -5.75 -6.34 1.98
C THR A 385 -6.01 -4.84 1.81
N LEU A 386 -6.80 -4.48 0.81
CA LEU A 386 -7.22 -3.10 0.58
C LEU A 386 -8.52 -2.82 1.33
N LEU A 387 -8.68 -1.57 1.73
CA LEU A 387 -9.90 -1.06 2.33
C LEU A 387 -10.54 -0.02 1.42
N TYR A 388 -11.87 -0.03 1.38
CA TYR A 388 -12.67 1.00 0.72
C TYR A 388 -13.94 1.23 1.54
N ALA A 389 -14.45 2.45 1.51
CA ALA A 389 -15.63 2.84 2.26
C ALA A 389 -16.60 3.62 1.39
N SER A 390 -17.88 3.40 1.64
CA SER A 390 -19.00 4.14 1.08
C SER A 390 -19.87 4.66 2.22
N ALA A 391 -20.89 5.46 1.91
CA ALA A 391 -21.82 5.99 2.90
C ALA A 391 -22.59 4.91 3.70
N ASP A 392 -22.69 3.68 3.18
CA ASP A 392 -23.45 2.60 3.83
C ASP A 392 -22.62 1.35 4.15
N ASN A 393 -21.42 1.22 3.58
CA ASN A 393 -20.67 -0.03 3.60
C ASN A 393 -19.16 0.17 3.70
N LEU A 394 -18.48 -0.77 4.36
CA LEU A 394 -17.03 -0.96 4.27
C LEU A 394 -16.72 -2.18 3.42
N TYR A 395 -15.59 -2.14 2.72
CA TYR A 395 -15.13 -3.19 1.83
C TYR A 395 -13.69 -3.57 2.17
N LEU A 396 -13.44 -4.86 2.34
CA LEU A 396 -12.10 -5.41 2.51
C LEU A 396 -11.81 -6.40 1.37
N THR A 397 -10.61 -6.33 0.79
CA THR A 397 -10.21 -7.24 -0.29
C THR A 397 -9.19 -8.27 0.18
N ASN A 398 -9.22 -9.45 -0.43
CA ASN A 398 -8.15 -10.44 -0.29
C ASN A 398 -7.72 -10.89 -1.69
N TYR A 399 -6.44 -10.73 -1.99
CA TYR A 399 -5.86 -11.07 -3.28
C TYR A 399 -5.26 -12.47 -3.23
N PHE A 400 -5.67 -13.31 -4.17
CA PHE A 400 -5.28 -14.72 -4.28
C PHE A 400 -4.45 -14.94 -5.53
N ILE A 401 -3.32 -15.60 -5.33
CA ILE A 401 -2.39 -15.99 -6.40
C ILE A 401 -2.05 -17.47 -6.27
N PRO A 402 -1.60 -18.13 -7.35
CA PRO A 402 -1.08 -19.48 -7.23
C PRO A 402 0.12 -19.55 -6.28
N ASN A 403 0.12 -20.52 -5.39
CA ASN A 403 1.31 -20.93 -4.65
C ASN A 403 2.27 -21.61 -5.63
N TYR A 404 3.37 -20.93 -5.94
CA TYR A 404 4.34 -21.41 -6.93
C TYR A 404 4.84 -22.84 -6.64
N TRP A 405 5.19 -23.15 -5.39
CA TRP A 405 5.73 -24.45 -5.01
C TRP A 405 4.67 -25.55 -5.14
N THR A 406 3.46 -25.30 -4.63
CA THR A 406 2.37 -26.27 -4.75
C THR A 406 1.98 -26.50 -6.21
N ALA A 407 1.93 -25.43 -7.02
CA ALA A 407 1.67 -25.52 -8.44
C ALA A 407 2.76 -26.34 -9.17
N ARG A 408 4.03 -26.11 -8.83
CA ARG A 408 5.17 -26.86 -9.37
C ARG A 408 5.12 -28.33 -9.00
N ASP A 409 4.92 -28.64 -7.73
CA ASP A 409 4.88 -30.02 -7.26
C ASP A 409 3.71 -30.79 -7.90
N ARG A 410 2.54 -30.17 -8.02
CA ARG A 410 1.39 -30.74 -8.75
C ARG A 410 1.72 -30.96 -10.23
N PHE A 411 2.33 -29.97 -10.88
CA PHE A 411 2.75 -30.10 -12.27
C PHE A 411 3.70 -31.28 -12.47
N PHE A 412 4.67 -31.46 -11.57
CA PHE A 412 5.56 -32.61 -11.58
C PHE A 412 4.83 -33.94 -11.38
N LEU A 413 3.92 -34.03 -10.40
CA LEU A 413 3.15 -35.26 -10.16
C LEU A 413 2.27 -35.66 -11.36
N GLU A 414 1.75 -34.68 -12.10
CA GLU A 414 0.86 -34.92 -13.25
C GLU A 414 1.63 -35.11 -14.58
N ASN A 415 2.73 -34.37 -14.78
CA ASN A 415 3.41 -34.24 -16.07
C ASN A 415 4.89 -34.63 -16.04
N GLY A 416 5.48 -34.84 -14.87
CA GLY A 416 6.92 -35.02 -14.66
C GLY A 416 7.52 -36.18 -15.45
N SER A 417 6.75 -37.25 -15.68
CA SER A 417 7.20 -38.40 -16.51
C SER A 417 7.40 -38.08 -18.00
N LYS A 418 7.05 -36.87 -18.46
CA LYS A 418 7.41 -36.36 -19.78
C LYS A 418 8.87 -35.88 -19.86
N TYR A 419 9.45 -35.53 -18.71
CA TYR A 419 10.76 -34.90 -18.60
C TYR A 419 11.77 -35.80 -17.88
N TYR A 420 11.33 -36.51 -16.85
CA TYR A 420 12.14 -37.40 -16.02
C TYR A 420 11.71 -38.87 -16.18
N PRO A 421 12.63 -39.83 -15.99
CA PRO A 421 12.27 -41.24 -15.94
C PRO A 421 11.20 -41.53 -14.88
N LYS A 422 10.37 -42.55 -15.13
CA LYS A 422 9.28 -42.94 -14.21
C LYS A 422 9.79 -43.31 -12.81
N GLU A 423 10.98 -43.89 -12.71
CA GLU A 423 11.60 -44.27 -11.44
C GLU A 423 11.92 -43.03 -10.60
N VAL A 424 12.59 -42.03 -11.19
CA VAL A 424 12.87 -40.73 -10.57
C VAL A 424 11.58 -40.05 -10.09
N MET A 425 10.52 -40.09 -10.90
CA MET A 425 9.23 -39.50 -10.52
C MET A 425 8.52 -40.25 -9.38
N ASN A 426 8.70 -41.57 -9.28
CA ASN A 426 8.17 -42.35 -8.16
C ASN A 426 8.92 -42.02 -6.87
N ASP A 427 10.25 -41.89 -6.94
CA ASP A 427 11.09 -41.51 -5.79
C ASP A 427 10.76 -40.09 -5.33
N TYR A 428 10.61 -39.14 -6.28
CA TYR A 428 10.14 -37.79 -5.99
C TYR A 428 8.79 -37.81 -5.26
N LYS A 429 7.80 -38.55 -5.78
CA LYS A 429 6.46 -38.63 -5.15
C LYS A 429 6.54 -39.21 -3.73
N ASN A 430 7.35 -40.24 -3.53
CA ASN A 430 7.51 -40.87 -2.21
C ASN A 430 8.21 -39.93 -1.23
N ALA A 431 9.23 -39.19 -1.67
CA ALA A 431 9.94 -38.20 -0.86
C ALA A 431 9.07 -36.99 -0.52
N LEU A 432 8.26 -36.51 -1.49
CA LEU A 432 7.35 -35.38 -1.32
C LEU A 432 6.22 -35.70 -0.33
N GLY A 433 5.67 -36.92 -0.37
CA GLY A 433 4.52 -37.31 0.45
C GLY A 433 3.28 -36.50 0.09
N ASP A 434 2.70 -35.82 1.08
CA ASP A 434 1.61 -34.85 0.89
C ASP A 434 2.09 -33.44 0.54
N GLY A 435 3.42 -33.23 0.50
CA GLY A 435 4.03 -31.92 0.25
C GLY A 435 3.68 -30.90 1.34
N SER A 436 3.43 -31.32 2.57
CA SER A 436 3.09 -30.40 3.66
C SER A 436 4.31 -29.81 4.37
N THR A 437 5.53 -30.30 4.14
CA THR A 437 6.73 -29.83 4.86
C THR A 437 7.84 -29.37 3.92
N GLU A 438 8.71 -28.48 4.41
CA GLU A 438 9.91 -28.03 3.67
C GLU A 438 10.92 -29.17 3.53
N GLU A 439 11.09 -29.97 4.59
CA GLU A 439 11.96 -31.14 4.58
C GLU A 439 11.54 -32.17 3.51
N SER A 440 10.24 -32.43 3.35
CA SER A 440 9.77 -33.37 2.31
C SER A 440 10.04 -32.83 0.91
N ARG A 441 9.87 -31.52 0.69
CA ARG A 441 10.21 -30.86 -0.58
C ARG A 441 11.69 -30.84 -0.87
N GLU A 442 12.52 -30.56 0.13
CA GLU A 442 13.97 -30.54 -0.03
C GLU A 442 14.49 -31.94 -0.39
N LYS A 443 14.02 -32.98 0.32
CA LYS A 443 14.30 -34.39 -0.03
C LYS A 443 13.83 -34.71 -1.45
N ALA A 444 12.64 -34.27 -1.84
CA ALA A 444 12.12 -34.49 -3.18
C ALA A 444 12.96 -33.76 -4.25
N ASN A 445 13.39 -32.54 -4.01
CA ASN A 445 14.26 -31.79 -4.93
C ASN A 445 15.64 -32.47 -5.07
N GLN A 446 16.22 -33.00 -3.99
CA GLN A 446 17.49 -33.75 -4.04
C GLN A 446 17.43 -34.96 -4.98
N ILE A 447 16.26 -35.58 -5.17
CA ILE A 447 16.08 -36.67 -6.15
C ILE A 447 16.31 -36.16 -7.58
N PHE A 448 15.81 -34.97 -7.91
CA PHE A 448 16.06 -34.36 -9.22
C PHE A 448 17.53 -33.96 -9.37
N ASP A 449 18.12 -33.32 -8.37
CA ASP A 449 19.52 -32.88 -8.41
C ASP A 449 20.45 -34.08 -8.63
N THR A 450 20.28 -35.14 -7.83
CA THR A 450 21.06 -36.39 -7.96
C THR A 450 20.92 -37.02 -9.35
N TYR A 451 19.69 -37.01 -9.90
CA TYR A 451 19.46 -37.55 -11.24
C TYR A 451 20.14 -36.70 -12.32
N LEU A 452 20.02 -35.37 -12.26
CA LEU A 452 20.63 -34.46 -13.23
C LEU A 452 22.16 -34.53 -13.18
N GLU A 453 22.76 -34.73 -12.00
CA GLU A 453 24.21 -34.97 -11.84
C GLU A 453 24.68 -36.31 -12.40
N SER A 454 23.77 -37.29 -12.54
CA SER A 454 24.09 -38.64 -13.05
C SER A 454 24.13 -38.76 -14.58
N ILE A 455 23.64 -37.75 -15.30
CA ILE A 455 23.54 -37.73 -16.76
C ILE A 455 24.50 -36.72 -17.38
N SER A 456 24.57 -36.66 -18.71
CA SER A 456 25.41 -35.67 -19.38
C SER A 456 24.86 -34.25 -19.17
N GLU A 457 25.76 -33.26 -19.10
CA GLU A 457 25.38 -31.84 -18.96
C GLU A 457 24.39 -31.42 -20.07
N SER A 458 24.63 -31.85 -21.31
CA SER A 458 23.74 -31.57 -22.45
C SER A 458 22.34 -32.16 -22.28
N ASP A 459 22.23 -33.37 -21.72
CA ASP A 459 20.93 -34.00 -21.48
C ASP A 459 20.20 -33.33 -20.31
N ALA A 460 20.92 -33.02 -19.23
CA ALA A 460 20.40 -32.29 -18.08
C ALA A 460 19.84 -30.91 -18.49
N GLU A 461 20.59 -30.16 -19.28
CA GLU A 461 20.14 -28.89 -19.83
C GLU A 461 18.89 -29.05 -20.71
N GLN A 462 18.82 -30.09 -21.54
CA GLN A 462 17.67 -30.32 -22.40
C GLN A 462 16.42 -30.65 -21.60
N ILE A 463 16.55 -31.47 -20.53
CA ILE A 463 15.46 -31.75 -19.59
C ILE A 463 15.02 -30.46 -18.93
N PHE A 464 15.95 -29.66 -18.39
CA PHE A 464 15.65 -28.39 -17.75
C PHE A 464 14.90 -27.44 -18.68
N ARG A 465 15.39 -27.22 -19.90
CA ARG A 465 14.73 -26.36 -20.91
C ARG A 465 13.31 -26.83 -21.24
N ASN A 466 13.11 -28.14 -21.41
CA ASN A 466 11.80 -28.69 -21.75
C ASN A 466 10.82 -28.58 -20.58
N TYR A 467 11.29 -28.84 -19.36
CA TYR A 467 10.52 -28.68 -18.12
C TYR A 467 10.14 -27.21 -17.92
N GLU A 468 11.10 -26.28 -17.97
CA GLU A 468 10.87 -24.84 -17.78
C GLU A 468 9.86 -24.30 -18.79
N ALA A 469 9.96 -24.70 -20.07
CA ALA A 469 8.98 -24.32 -21.08
C ALA A 469 7.56 -24.85 -20.77
N GLY A 470 7.46 -26.11 -20.34
CA GLY A 470 6.18 -26.73 -19.99
C GLY A 470 5.55 -26.14 -18.74
N PHE A 471 6.36 -25.95 -17.69
CA PHE A 471 5.90 -25.39 -16.43
C PHE A 471 5.56 -23.91 -16.56
N SER A 472 6.35 -23.13 -17.31
CA SER A 472 6.03 -21.72 -17.61
C SER A 472 4.66 -21.60 -18.28
N ALA A 473 4.37 -22.43 -19.28
CA ALA A 473 3.05 -22.45 -19.93
C ALA A 473 1.92 -22.85 -18.97
N HIS A 474 2.17 -23.85 -18.11
CA HIS A 474 1.22 -24.26 -17.08
C HIS A 474 0.91 -23.15 -16.09
N ILE A 475 1.94 -22.47 -15.57
CA ILE A 475 1.78 -21.42 -14.57
C ILE A 475 1.09 -20.18 -15.14
N VAL A 476 1.40 -19.80 -16.39
CA VAL A 476 0.69 -18.71 -17.08
C VAL A 476 -0.78 -19.03 -17.21
N ASN A 477 -1.14 -20.26 -17.57
CA ASN A 477 -2.53 -20.68 -17.66
C ASN A 477 -3.21 -20.67 -16.28
N LEU A 478 -2.55 -21.21 -15.26
CA LEU A 478 -3.06 -21.24 -13.90
C LEU A 478 -3.44 -19.84 -13.42
N ILE A 479 -2.50 -18.88 -13.51
CA ILE A 479 -2.72 -17.48 -13.16
C ILE A 479 -3.92 -16.90 -13.88
N LYS A 480 -4.00 -17.07 -15.21
CA LYS A 480 -5.12 -16.54 -16.00
C LYS A 480 -6.48 -17.08 -15.56
N THR A 481 -6.52 -18.28 -15.01
CA THR A 481 -7.75 -18.94 -14.59
C THR A 481 -8.06 -18.78 -13.10
N THR A 482 -7.10 -18.42 -12.25
CA THR A 482 -7.28 -18.43 -10.80
C THR A 482 -6.89 -17.16 -10.06
N GLU A 483 -6.02 -16.31 -10.63
CA GLU A 483 -5.68 -15.02 -10.00
C GLU A 483 -6.93 -14.18 -9.84
N SER A 484 -7.20 -13.79 -8.60
CA SER A 484 -8.48 -13.18 -8.25
C SER A 484 -8.37 -12.35 -6.98
N THR A 485 -9.35 -11.46 -6.81
CA THR A 485 -9.56 -10.65 -5.63
C THR A 485 -10.94 -10.99 -5.06
N SER A 486 -10.99 -11.52 -3.84
CA SER A 486 -12.26 -11.57 -3.09
C SER A 486 -12.54 -10.21 -2.46
N ILE A 487 -13.83 -9.91 -2.31
CA ILE A 487 -14.32 -8.65 -1.75
C ILE A 487 -15.32 -9.02 -0.66
N SER A 488 -15.11 -8.49 0.54
CA SER A 488 -16.01 -8.60 1.67
C SER A 488 -16.68 -7.26 1.91
N ARG A 489 -17.99 -7.18 1.67
CA ARG A 489 -18.83 -6.01 1.94
C ARG A 489 -19.43 -6.14 3.33
N ILE A 490 -19.15 -5.19 4.21
CA ILE A 490 -19.72 -5.03 5.54
C ILE A 490 -20.76 -3.92 5.46
N ASN A 491 -22.01 -4.21 5.80
CA ASN A 491 -23.02 -3.16 5.94
C ASN A 491 -22.85 -2.42 7.26
N LEU A 492 -22.70 -1.09 7.22
CA LEU A 492 -22.39 -0.30 8.42
C LEU A 492 -23.56 -0.17 9.39
N LYS A 493 -24.79 -0.46 8.96
CA LYS A 493 -25.98 -0.36 9.81
C LYS A 493 -26.16 -1.57 10.72
N ASP A 494 -25.91 -2.76 10.21
CA ASP A 494 -26.19 -4.02 10.90
C ASP A 494 -25.00 -4.98 10.97
N PHE A 495 -23.83 -4.56 10.46
CA PHE A 495 -22.59 -5.34 10.40
C PHE A 495 -22.75 -6.67 9.64
N SER A 496 -23.78 -6.84 8.82
CA SER A 496 -23.92 -8.01 7.96
C SER A 496 -22.85 -8.02 6.87
N VAL A 497 -22.31 -9.21 6.58
CA VAL A 497 -21.24 -9.38 5.60
C VAL A 497 -21.74 -10.15 4.39
N THR A 498 -21.39 -9.67 3.21
CA THR A 498 -21.61 -10.37 1.93
C THR A 498 -20.32 -10.40 1.15
N THR A 499 -20.01 -11.51 0.49
CA THR A 499 -18.73 -11.69 -0.21
C THR A 499 -18.89 -11.96 -1.69
N GLY A 500 -17.98 -11.46 -2.51
CA GLY A 500 -17.86 -11.77 -3.93
C GLY A 500 -16.41 -11.97 -4.35
N VAL A 501 -16.19 -12.32 -5.62
CA VAL A 501 -14.86 -12.50 -6.20
C VAL A 501 -14.84 -11.95 -7.62
N VAL A 502 -13.74 -11.30 -7.98
CA VAL A 502 -13.44 -10.86 -9.35
C VAL A 502 -12.05 -11.36 -9.78
N PRO A 503 -11.82 -11.67 -11.07
CA PRO A 503 -10.48 -11.97 -11.58
C PRO A 503 -9.51 -10.79 -11.43
N GLY A 504 -8.22 -11.09 -11.29
CA GLY A 504 -7.13 -10.11 -11.25
C GLY A 504 -6.94 -9.40 -9.91
N ALA A 505 -5.99 -8.47 -9.88
CA ALA A 505 -5.61 -7.69 -8.71
C ALA A 505 -6.20 -6.27 -8.79
N ALA A 506 -6.83 -5.80 -7.71
CA ALA A 506 -7.09 -4.38 -7.50
C ALA A 506 -5.82 -3.66 -7.00
N GLY A 507 -5.62 -2.41 -7.40
CA GLY A 507 -4.40 -1.66 -7.10
C GLY A 507 -4.41 -1.00 -5.71
N ASN A 508 -5.35 -0.09 -5.50
CA ASN A 508 -5.54 0.65 -4.23
C ASN A 508 -7.02 1.00 -4.04
N GLN A 509 -7.34 1.79 -3.00
CA GLN A 509 -8.72 2.18 -2.70
C GLN A 509 -9.44 2.85 -3.87
N PHE A 510 -8.75 3.66 -4.69
CA PHE A 510 -9.35 4.39 -5.82
C PHE A 510 -9.75 3.50 -6.99
N PHE A 511 -9.34 2.22 -6.98
CA PHE A 511 -9.76 1.24 -7.98
C PHE A 511 -11.16 0.71 -7.71
N MET A 512 -11.77 1.12 -6.59
CA MET A 512 -13.07 0.67 -6.11
C MET A 512 -13.99 1.86 -5.88
N ASP A 513 -15.28 1.62 -6.09
CA ASP A 513 -16.32 2.54 -5.67
C ASP A 513 -17.67 1.82 -5.41
N GLU A 514 -18.63 2.55 -4.84
CA GLU A 514 -20.03 2.14 -4.77
C GLU A 514 -20.92 3.24 -5.36
N HIS A 515 -21.70 2.88 -6.40
CA HIS A 515 -22.62 3.79 -7.07
C HIS A 515 -23.96 3.11 -7.36
N ASP A 516 -25.06 3.76 -7.01
CA ASP A 516 -26.43 3.24 -7.13
C ASP A 516 -26.61 1.82 -6.54
N GLY A 517 -25.90 1.54 -5.44
CA GLY A 517 -25.92 0.27 -4.74
C GLY A 517 -25.22 -0.88 -5.48
N ASN A 518 -24.39 -0.58 -6.48
CA ASN A 518 -23.48 -1.53 -7.11
C ASN A 518 -22.06 -1.19 -6.70
N PHE A 519 -21.30 -2.21 -6.32
CA PHE A 519 -19.87 -2.09 -6.09
C PHE A 519 -19.15 -2.26 -7.43
N ARG A 520 -18.22 -1.36 -7.77
CA ARG A 520 -17.46 -1.43 -9.02
C ARG A 520 -15.97 -1.48 -8.69
N VAL A 521 -15.22 -2.26 -9.46
CA VAL A 521 -13.80 -2.49 -9.20
C VAL A 521 -13.04 -2.70 -10.50
N ALA A 522 -11.92 -1.99 -10.64
CA ALA A 522 -10.99 -2.17 -11.74
C ALA A 522 -9.85 -3.11 -11.30
N THR A 523 -9.50 -4.09 -12.13
CA THR A 523 -8.43 -5.04 -11.83
C THR A 523 -7.50 -5.28 -13.01
N THR A 524 -6.27 -5.68 -12.70
CA THR A 524 -5.27 -6.15 -13.68
C THR A 524 -4.95 -7.63 -13.41
N LEU A 525 -5.17 -8.47 -14.41
CA LEU A 525 -4.76 -9.88 -14.44
C LEU A 525 -3.32 -10.02 -14.92
N GLY A 526 -2.56 -10.96 -14.35
CA GLY A 526 -1.18 -11.28 -14.71
C GLY A 526 -0.14 -10.43 -13.98
N THR A 527 -0.53 -9.72 -12.92
CA THR A 527 0.34 -8.78 -12.21
C THR A 527 1.46 -9.51 -11.46
N TYR A 528 1.15 -10.63 -10.83
CA TYR A 528 2.08 -11.38 -9.97
C TYR A 528 3.38 -11.81 -10.68
N LEU A 529 3.26 -12.46 -11.84
CA LEU A 529 4.42 -12.88 -12.64
C LEU A 529 4.88 -11.83 -13.65
N ARG A 530 4.32 -10.62 -13.59
CA ARG A 530 4.60 -9.56 -14.57
C ARG A 530 4.44 -10.09 -16.00
N LEU A 531 3.34 -10.80 -16.24
CA LEU A 531 3.07 -11.38 -17.55
C LEU A 531 3.14 -10.31 -18.62
N ALA A 532 3.65 -10.64 -19.80
CA ALA A 532 3.65 -9.70 -20.92
C ALA A 532 2.23 -9.42 -21.45
N ASN A 533 1.29 -10.33 -21.20
CA ASN A 533 -0.08 -10.29 -21.70
C ASN A 533 -1.10 -10.04 -20.57
N LYS A 534 -0.85 -8.99 -19.78
CA LYS A 534 -1.80 -8.54 -18.76
C LYS A 534 -3.11 -8.08 -19.39
N VAL A 535 -4.18 -8.17 -18.61
CA VAL A 535 -5.52 -7.78 -19.04
C VAL A 535 -6.15 -6.93 -17.96
N ASN A 536 -6.70 -5.77 -18.34
CA ASN A 536 -7.38 -4.87 -17.43
C ASN A 536 -8.88 -4.95 -17.66
N VAL A 537 -9.66 -5.06 -16.58
CA VAL A 537 -11.13 -5.19 -16.64
C VAL A 537 -11.76 -4.39 -15.51
N VAL A 538 -12.87 -3.72 -15.80
CA VAL A 538 -13.72 -3.08 -14.78
C VAL A 538 -14.95 -3.95 -14.58
N TYR A 539 -15.16 -4.43 -13.35
CA TYR A 539 -16.29 -5.28 -12.96
C TYR A 539 -17.31 -4.46 -12.19
N VAL A 540 -18.59 -4.81 -12.35
CA VAL A 540 -19.71 -4.26 -11.58
C VAL A 540 -20.43 -5.41 -10.87
N LEU A 541 -20.58 -5.28 -9.56
CA LEU A 541 -21.18 -6.26 -8.66
C LEU A 541 -22.44 -5.67 -8.00
N ASN A 542 -23.50 -6.47 -7.88
CA ASN A 542 -24.70 -6.05 -7.17
C ASN A 542 -24.54 -6.14 -5.64
N LYS A 543 -25.56 -5.72 -4.88
CA LYS A 543 -25.58 -5.79 -3.39
C LYS A 543 -25.35 -7.18 -2.79
N ARG A 544 -25.58 -8.25 -3.57
CA ARG A 544 -25.31 -9.64 -3.19
C ARG A 544 -23.89 -10.08 -3.58
N MET A 545 -23.05 -9.14 -4.01
CA MET A 545 -21.69 -9.32 -4.50
C MET A 545 -21.58 -10.31 -5.68
N ASN A 546 -22.63 -10.41 -6.50
CA ASN A 546 -22.58 -11.13 -7.77
C ASN A 546 -22.18 -10.17 -8.89
N VAL A 547 -21.25 -10.57 -9.75
CA VAL A 547 -20.89 -9.82 -10.97
C VAL A 547 -22.12 -9.74 -11.90
N ILE A 548 -22.49 -8.52 -12.30
CA ILE A 548 -23.64 -8.25 -13.19
C ILE A 548 -23.24 -7.62 -14.52
N GLY A 549 -22.01 -7.11 -14.63
CA GLY A 549 -21.45 -6.56 -15.86
C GLY A 549 -19.95 -6.35 -15.73
N TYR A 550 -19.28 -6.21 -16.87
CA TYR A 550 -17.86 -5.96 -16.97
C TYR A 550 -17.52 -5.31 -18.31
N THR A 551 -16.39 -4.61 -18.40
CA THR A 551 -15.87 -4.08 -19.67
C THR A 551 -15.23 -5.19 -20.51
N PRO A 552 -15.13 -5.04 -21.84
CA PRO A 552 -14.15 -5.80 -22.62
C PRO A 552 -12.72 -5.62 -22.06
N ASP A 553 -11.79 -6.49 -22.47
CA ASP A 553 -10.37 -6.38 -22.13
C ASP A 553 -9.80 -5.01 -22.54
N LEU A 554 -9.15 -4.32 -21.60
CA LEU A 554 -8.58 -2.99 -21.79
C LEU A 554 -7.05 -3.02 -21.72
N ALA A 555 -6.41 -2.19 -22.55
CA ALA A 555 -4.96 -1.94 -22.56
C ALA A 555 -4.11 -3.22 -22.44
N TRP A 556 -4.19 -4.08 -23.45
CA TRP A 556 -3.52 -5.39 -23.42
C TRP A 556 -2.01 -5.23 -23.17
N GLY A 557 -1.49 -5.99 -22.20
CA GLY A 557 -0.08 -5.95 -21.79
C GLY A 557 0.27 -4.87 -20.76
N GLU A 558 -0.65 -3.94 -20.49
CA GLU A 558 -0.44 -2.83 -19.56
C GLU A 558 -1.06 -3.11 -18.18
N SER A 559 -0.66 -2.32 -17.18
CA SER A 559 -1.28 -2.33 -15.85
C SER A 559 -1.96 -1.00 -15.58
N ILE A 560 -3.11 -1.02 -14.90
CA ILE A 560 -3.78 0.18 -14.41
C ILE A 560 -2.85 0.91 -13.43
N LYS A 561 -2.76 2.23 -13.57
CA LYS A 561 -1.99 3.13 -12.70
C LYS A 561 -2.86 4.01 -11.84
N SER A 562 -3.98 4.47 -12.38
CA SER A 562 -4.90 5.34 -11.67
C SER A 562 -6.31 5.17 -12.20
N THR A 563 -7.27 5.37 -11.32
CA THR A 563 -8.70 5.36 -11.59
C THR A 563 -9.35 6.45 -10.76
N ASN A 564 -10.39 7.07 -11.31
CA ASN A 564 -11.29 7.91 -10.54
C ASN A 564 -12.71 7.73 -11.07
N TYR A 565 -13.61 7.30 -10.17
CA TYR A 565 -15.02 7.08 -10.47
C TYR A 565 -15.78 8.38 -10.24
N ASP A 566 -16.53 8.80 -11.26
CA ASP A 566 -17.29 10.06 -11.27
C ASP A 566 -18.72 9.76 -11.74
N GLY A 567 -19.57 9.41 -10.77
CA GLY A 567 -20.96 9.00 -11.00
C GLY A 567 -21.08 7.87 -12.03
N ASP A 568 -21.70 8.16 -13.18
CA ASP A 568 -21.90 7.21 -14.28
C ASP A 568 -20.61 6.91 -15.10
N ARG A 569 -19.46 7.49 -14.72
CA ARG A 569 -18.20 7.37 -15.47
C ARG A 569 -17.06 6.86 -14.61
N LEU A 570 -16.06 6.31 -15.29
CA LEU A 570 -14.75 6.02 -14.74
C LEU A 570 -13.69 6.61 -15.67
N TYR A 571 -12.78 7.39 -15.10
CA TYR A 571 -11.54 7.80 -15.74
C TYR A 571 -10.43 6.85 -15.31
N MET A 572 -9.66 6.32 -16.25
CA MET A 572 -8.64 5.31 -15.98
C MET A 572 -7.38 5.58 -16.79
N VAL A 573 -6.22 5.38 -16.18
CA VAL A 573 -4.91 5.44 -16.85
C VAL A 573 -4.19 4.11 -16.68
N THR A 574 -3.56 3.62 -17.74
CA THR A 574 -2.65 2.46 -17.74
C THR A 574 -1.23 2.88 -18.12
N TYR A 575 -0.24 1.98 -18.02
CA TYR A 575 1.14 2.29 -18.42
C TYR A 575 1.92 1.11 -19.02
N ALA A 576 2.61 1.42 -20.12
CA ALA A 576 3.79 0.70 -20.63
C ALA A 576 4.88 1.67 -21.15
N GLU A 577 4.57 2.44 -22.20
CA GLU A 577 5.44 3.47 -22.82
C GLU A 577 4.68 4.75 -23.26
N LYS A 578 3.40 4.58 -23.63
CA LYS A 578 2.38 5.63 -23.79
C LYS A 578 1.21 5.27 -22.89
N ASP A 579 0.54 6.28 -22.37
CA ASP A 579 -0.46 6.12 -21.32
C ASP A 579 -1.83 6.49 -21.84
N PRO A 580 -2.65 5.49 -22.17
CA PRO A 580 -4.01 5.77 -22.57
C PRO A 580 -4.81 6.22 -21.34
N PHE A 581 -5.31 7.44 -21.41
CA PHE A 581 -6.39 7.96 -20.58
C PHE A 581 -7.72 7.50 -21.18
N PHE A 582 -8.42 6.62 -20.47
CA PHE A 582 -9.72 6.08 -20.83
C PHE A 582 -10.84 6.86 -20.16
N VAL A 583 -11.91 7.10 -20.91
CA VAL A 583 -13.22 7.48 -20.38
C VAL A 583 -14.16 6.28 -20.55
N ILE A 584 -14.66 5.72 -19.46
CA ILE A 584 -15.47 4.50 -19.43
C ILE A 584 -16.89 4.84 -18.97
N ASP A 585 -17.89 4.39 -19.72
CA ASP A 585 -19.31 4.45 -19.37
C ASP A 585 -19.67 3.31 -18.43
N LEU A 586 -20.24 3.68 -17.27
CA LEU A 586 -20.74 2.78 -16.24
C LEU A 586 -22.24 2.98 -15.98
N LYS A 587 -22.92 3.83 -16.76
CA LYS A 587 -24.36 4.13 -16.60
C LYS A 587 -25.24 2.89 -16.68
N ASN A 588 -24.92 1.97 -17.59
CA ASN A 588 -25.56 0.67 -17.62
C ASN A 588 -24.67 -0.35 -16.88
N PRO A 589 -24.99 -0.72 -15.63
CA PRO A 589 -24.12 -1.58 -14.83
C PRO A 589 -23.98 -3.00 -15.40
N ARG A 590 -24.87 -3.42 -16.33
CA ARG A 590 -24.78 -4.71 -17.02
C ARG A 590 -23.98 -4.68 -18.31
N LYS A 591 -23.65 -3.49 -18.82
CA LYS A 591 -22.90 -3.32 -20.06
C LYS A 591 -21.96 -2.09 -19.98
N PRO A 592 -20.96 -2.11 -19.08
CA PRO A 592 -19.87 -1.14 -19.12
C PRO A 592 -19.21 -1.07 -20.50
N SER A 593 -18.78 0.11 -20.94
CA SER A 593 -18.13 0.27 -22.24
C SER A 593 -17.15 1.45 -22.29
N VAL A 594 -16.15 1.38 -23.16
CA VAL A 594 -15.22 2.51 -23.38
C VAL A 594 -15.88 3.55 -24.28
N LEU A 595 -15.88 4.81 -23.84
CA LEU A 595 -16.37 5.96 -24.60
C LEU A 595 -15.26 6.56 -25.47
N GLY A 596 -14.10 6.81 -24.88
CA GLY A 596 -12.98 7.47 -25.56
C GLY A 596 -11.64 7.11 -24.93
N VAL A 597 -10.57 7.29 -25.70
CA VAL A 597 -9.19 7.03 -25.31
C VAL A 597 -8.30 8.15 -25.83
N LEU A 598 -7.39 8.64 -24.98
CA LEU A 598 -6.35 9.60 -25.34
C LEU A 598 -4.98 9.04 -24.93
N GLU A 599 -4.08 8.83 -25.89
CA GLU A 599 -2.71 8.40 -25.61
C GLU A 599 -1.79 9.61 -25.39
N LEU A 600 -1.07 9.66 -24.26
CA LEU A 600 -0.08 10.69 -23.97
C LEU A 600 1.26 10.07 -23.51
N PRO A 601 2.40 10.79 -23.64
CA PRO A 601 3.64 10.41 -22.98
C PRO A 601 3.59 10.77 -21.48
N GLY A 602 4.10 9.85 -20.64
CA GLY A 602 4.06 9.99 -19.18
C GLY A 602 2.69 9.68 -18.57
N PHE A 603 2.68 9.18 -17.33
CA PHE A 603 1.48 8.61 -16.70
C PHE A 603 0.99 9.47 -15.55
N SER A 604 -0.32 9.43 -15.35
CA SER A 604 -0.94 9.89 -14.10
C SER A 604 -1.03 8.74 -13.11
N THR A 605 -0.63 9.00 -11.87
CA THR A 605 -0.82 8.08 -10.74
C THR A 605 -2.01 8.50 -9.87
N TYR A 606 -2.45 9.74 -9.99
CA TYR A 606 -3.64 10.28 -9.34
C TYR A 606 -4.48 11.05 -10.35
N LEU A 607 -5.80 10.81 -10.35
CA LEU A 607 -6.78 11.49 -11.20
C LEU A 607 -7.79 12.20 -10.31
N TYR A 608 -8.18 13.42 -10.68
CA TYR A 608 -9.14 14.24 -9.94
C TYR A 608 -10.07 14.99 -10.90
N PRO A 609 -11.34 14.58 -11.03
CA PRO A 609 -12.36 15.33 -11.77
C PRO A 609 -12.61 16.68 -11.08
N VAL A 610 -12.32 17.79 -11.76
CA VAL A 610 -12.55 19.14 -11.20
C VAL A 610 -13.93 19.69 -11.51
N ASN A 611 -14.54 19.23 -12.60
CA ASN A 611 -15.91 19.53 -13.01
C ASN A 611 -16.35 18.53 -14.10
N GLU A 612 -17.57 18.67 -14.61
CA GLU A 612 -18.16 17.77 -15.62
C GLU A 612 -17.37 17.65 -16.95
N THR A 613 -16.47 18.60 -17.20
CA THR A 613 -15.73 18.75 -18.47
C THR A 613 -14.22 18.66 -18.33
N SER A 614 -13.69 18.50 -17.11
CA SER A 614 -12.24 18.56 -16.90
C SER A 614 -11.76 17.62 -15.79
N VAL A 615 -10.66 16.93 -16.07
CA VAL A 615 -10.00 16.01 -15.13
C VAL A 615 -8.53 16.38 -15.01
N ILE A 616 -8.03 16.48 -13.79
CA ILE A 616 -6.62 16.63 -13.50
C ILE A 616 -5.96 15.27 -13.41
N GLY A 617 -4.80 15.11 -14.03
CA GLY A 617 -3.88 14.01 -13.80
C GLY A 617 -2.58 14.49 -13.17
N LEU A 618 -2.20 13.90 -12.04
CA LEU A 618 -0.92 14.12 -11.39
C LEU A 618 -0.10 12.83 -11.45
N GLY A 619 1.13 12.91 -11.93
CA GLY A 619 2.01 11.75 -12.05
C GLY A 619 3.39 12.14 -12.57
N TYR A 620 3.90 11.38 -13.53
CA TYR A 620 5.30 11.48 -13.98
C TYR A 620 5.44 11.45 -15.50
N THR A 621 6.41 12.18 -16.02
CA THR A 621 6.95 11.99 -17.37
C THR A 621 7.74 10.67 -17.46
N ASN A 622 8.06 10.22 -18.67
CA ASN A 622 8.86 9.02 -18.89
C ASN A 622 10.29 9.12 -18.31
N ASP A 623 10.83 10.33 -18.15
CA ASP A 623 12.11 10.59 -17.46
C ASP A 623 11.97 10.78 -15.94
N GLY A 624 10.79 10.53 -15.37
CA GLY A 624 10.54 10.50 -13.93
C GLY A 624 10.32 11.86 -13.27
N LYS A 625 10.09 12.92 -14.05
CA LYS A 625 9.75 14.26 -13.52
C LYS A 625 8.28 14.35 -13.22
N MET A 626 7.91 15.05 -12.14
CA MET A 626 6.50 15.24 -11.81
C MET A 626 5.79 16.03 -12.92
N LYS A 627 4.62 15.56 -13.34
CA LYS A 627 3.77 16.18 -14.37
C LYS A 627 2.35 16.37 -13.85
N LEU A 628 1.83 17.58 -14.01
CA LEU A 628 0.41 17.91 -13.89
C LEU A 628 -0.17 18.02 -15.30
N THR A 629 -1.28 17.34 -15.56
CA THR A 629 -1.97 17.31 -16.86
C THR A 629 -3.44 17.67 -16.65
N LEU A 630 -4.02 18.45 -17.55
CA LEU A 630 -5.43 18.76 -17.59
C LEU A 630 -6.05 18.12 -18.83
N PHE A 631 -7.04 17.28 -18.61
CA PHE A 631 -7.79 16.58 -19.64
C PHE A 631 -9.14 17.28 -19.86
N ASP A 632 -9.44 17.66 -21.10
CA ASP A 632 -10.77 18.09 -21.53
C ASP A 632 -11.60 16.86 -21.93
N VAL A 633 -12.70 16.66 -21.21
CA VAL A 633 -13.67 15.57 -21.40
C VAL A 633 -15.06 16.08 -21.81
N THR A 634 -15.17 17.34 -22.26
CA THR A 634 -16.43 17.92 -22.79
C THR A 634 -17.05 17.02 -23.85
N TYR A 635 -16.22 16.46 -24.73
CA TYR A 635 -16.62 15.43 -25.68
C TYR A 635 -15.94 14.10 -25.34
N VAL A 636 -16.56 13.35 -24.44
CA VAL A 636 -16.07 12.08 -23.87
C VAL A 636 -15.66 11.00 -24.90
N LEU A 637 -16.18 11.08 -26.13
CA LEU A 637 -15.79 10.16 -27.21
C LEU A 637 -14.44 10.51 -27.86
N ASN A 638 -13.93 11.72 -27.61
CA ASN A 638 -12.62 12.18 -28.07
C ASN A 638 -12.01 13.13 -27.02
N PRO A 639 -11.60 12.61 -25.84
CA PRO A 639 -10.92 13.40 -24.81
C PRO A 639 -9.62 14.01 -25.34
N GLN A 640 -9.20 15.17 -24.80
CA GLN A 640 -8.00 15.90 -25.24
C GLN A 640 -7.14 16.35 -24.05
N GLU A 641 -5.83 16.52 -24.26
CA GLU A 641 -4.97 17.25 -23.32
C GLU A 641 -5.15 18.75 -23.58
N SER A 642 -5.72 19.49 -22.62
CA SER A 642 -5.90 20.94 -22.76
C SER A 642 -4.71 21.73 -22.21
N GLY A 643 -3.92 21.14 -21.31
CA GLY A 643 -2.67 21.72 -20.82
C GLY A 643 -1.87 20.78 -19.93
N SER A 644 -0.57 21.07 -19.77
CA SER A 644 0.28 20.38 -18.79
C SER A 644 1.44 21.23 -18.29
N VAL A 645 1.93 20.87 -17.10
CA VAL A 645 3.08 21.48 -16.43
C VAL A 645 4.01 20.37 -15.96
N VAL A 646 5.31 20.49 -16.26
CA VAL A 646 6.35 19.57 -15.76
C VAL A 646 7.19 20.31 -14.73
N PHE A 647 7.33 19.73 -13.55
CA PHE A 647 8.08 20.29 -12.44
C PHE A 647 9.51 19.76 -12.48
N ASN A 648 10.49 20.65 -12.28
CA ASN A 648 11.91 20.29 -12.31
C ASN A 648 12.48 19.96 -10.92
N VAL A 649 11.68 20.05 -9.86
CA VAL A 649 12.11 19.83 -8.48
C VAL A 649 11.11 18.97 -7.71
N GLY A 650 11.65 18.05 -6.91
CA GLY A 650 10.91 17.30 -5.91
C GLY A 650 9.82 16.35 -6.45
N LYS A 651 9.16 15.68 -5.50
CA LYS A 651 7.91 14.94 -5.69
C LYS A 651 6.87 15.56 -4.77
N SER A 652 5.63 15.65 -5.22
CA SER A 652 4.56 16.16 -4.37
C SER A 652 4.12 15.12 -3.35
N ALA A 653 3.80 15.55 -2.13
CA ALA A 653 3.14 14.69 -1.12
C ALA A 653 1.83 14.09 -1.65
N ALA A 654 1.12 14.83 -2.52
CA ALA A 654 -0.13 14.44 -3.18
C ALA A 654 -0.02 13.16 -4.05
N LEU A 655 1.18 12.77 -4.47
CA LEU A 655 1.41 11.53 -5.22
C LEU A 655 1.36 10.28 -4.34
N SER A 656 1.54 10.43 -3.03
CA SER A 656 1.54 9.34 -2.05
C SER A 656 0.35 9.38 -1.10
N ASP A 657 -0.27 10.54 -0.95
CA ASP A 657 -1.24 10.86 0.07
C ASP A 657 -2.21 11.91 -0.51
N HIS A 658 -3.42 11.49 -0.85
CA HIS A 658 -4.39 12.33 -1.56
C HIS A 658 -4.89 13.50 -0.69
N HIS A 659 -4.76 13.44 0.63
CA HIS A 659 -5.12 14.55 1.52
C HIS A 659 -4.23 15.79 1.29
N ALA A 660 -3.02 15.60 0.75
CA ALA A 660 -2.14 16.71 0.39
C ALA A 660 -2.56 17.44 -0.90
N PHE A 661 -3.50 16.89 -1.68
CA PHE A 661 -4.06 17.54 -2.87
C PHE A 661 -5.19 18.49 -2.45
N MET A 662 -4.95 19.81 -2.45
CA MET A 662 -5.95 20.81 -2.06
C MET A 662 -6.53 21.50 -3.29
N TRP A 663 -7.85 21.36 -3.49
CA TRP A 663 -8.61 22.04 -4.54
C TRP A 663 -9.56 23.08 -3.93
N ASP A 664 -9.45 24.33 -4.38
CA ASP A 664 -10.40 25.41 -4.08
C ASP A 664 -11.26 25.66 -5.33
N PRO A 665 -12.49 25.11 -5.40
CA PRO A 665 -13.34 25.24 -6.57
C PRO A 665 -13.81 26.68 -6.82
N ASP A 666 -14.03 27.48 -5.76
CA ASP A 666 -14.55 28.85 -5.88
C ASP A 666 -13.55 29.78 -6.57
N ARG A 667 -12.26 29.53 -6.34
CA ARG A 667 -11.16 30.27 -6.96
C ARG A 667 -10.44 29.51 -8.07
N SER A 668 -10.84 28.26 -8.30
CA SER A 668 -10.21 27.36 -9.27
C SER A 668 -8.70 27.20 -9.04
N LEU A 669 -8.31 27.02 -7.78
CA LEU A 669 -6.91 26.90 -7.35
C LEU A 669 -6.59 25.48 -6.90
N LEU A 670 -5.49 24.94 -7.39
CA LEU A 670 -4.87 23.71 -6.91
C LEU A 670 -3.59 24.06 -6.15
N VAL A 671 -3.40 23.50 -4.96
CA VAL A 671 -2.15 23.62 -4.20
C VAL A 671 -1.47 22.25 -4.07
N LEU A 672 -0.19 22.20 -4.43
CA LEU A 672 0.64 20.99 -4.44
C LEU A 672 1.90 21.17 -3.57
N PRO A 673 1.92 20.59 -2.35
CA PRO A 673 3.14 20.53 -1.54
C PRO A 673 4.22 19.69 -2.24
N THR A 674 5.41 20.23 -2.48
CA THR A 674 6.50 19.64 -3.25
C THR A 674 7.87 19.99 -2.64
N GLY A 675 8.37 19.14 -1.74
CA GLY A 675 9.57 19.46 -0.97
C GLY A 675 9.32 20.70 -0.10
N GLU A 676 10.21 21.69 -0.16
CA GLU A 676 10.06 22.97 0.56
C GLU A 676 9.01 23.91 -0.05
N HIS A 677 8.42 23.54 -1.18
CA HIS A 677 7.52 24.39 -1.96
C HIS A 677 6.06 24.01 -1.75
N ALA A 678 5.17 25.00 -1.80
CA ALA A 678 3.75 24.85 -2.06
C ALA A 678 3.43 25.57 -3.37
N TYR A 679 3.27 24.80 -4.45
CA TYR A 679 2.91 25.35 -5.76
C TYR A 679 1.41 25.61 -5.83
N VAL A 680 1.03 26.86 -6.05
CA VAL A 680 -0.34 27.28 -6.26
C VAL A 680 -0.60 27.48 -7.75
N MET A 681 -1.48 26.65 -8.30
CA MET A 681 -1.83 26.61 -9.70
C MET A 681 -3.27 27.10 -9.89
N GLU A 682 -3.48 28.08 -10.76
CA GLU A 682 -4.81 28.43 -11.26
C GLU A 682 -5.17 27.50 -12.43
N ILE A 683 -6.37 26.89 -12.36
CA ILE A 683 -6.87 25.96 -13.38
C ILE A 683 -8.21 26.49 -13.87
N LYS A 684 -8.18 27.21 -14.99
CA LYS A 684 -9.34 27.95 -15.49
C LYS A 684 -9.40 27.96 -17.01
N ASP A 685 -10.61 27.82 -17.55
CA ASP A 685 -10.89 27.85 -18.99
C ASP A 685 -9.97 26.93 -19.81
N GLY A 686 -9.69 25.73 -19.28
CA GLY A 686 -8.82 24.73 -19.92
C GLY A 686 -7.31 25.01 -19.81
N ASN A 687 -6.90 26.05 -19.09
CA ASN A 687 -5.50 26.43 -18.91
C ASN A 687 -4.99 26.13 -17.49
N ILE A 688 -3.68 25.96 -17.38
CA ILE A 688 -2.95 25.80 -16.10
C ILE A 688 -1.92 26.93 -16.00
N ALA A 689 -1.94 27.68 -14.90
CA ALA A 689 -0.97 28.75 -14.63
C ALA A 689 -0.42 28.64 -13.20
N LEU A 690 0.91 28.67 -13.03
CA LEU A 690 1.51 28.84 -11.71
C LEU A 690 1.32 30.30 -11.29
N VAL A 691 0.57 30.53 -10.20
CA VAL A 691 0.28 31.88 -9.69
C VAL A 691 1.10 32.22 -8.45
N LYS A 692 1.55 31.22 -7.70
CA LYS A 692 2.42 31.40 -6.53
C LYS A 692 3.26 30.16 -6.25
N ASP A 693 4.53 30.40 -5.90
CA ASP A 693 5.43 29.45 -5.24
C ASP A 693 5.66 29.99 -3.81
N ASP A 694 5.13 29.29 -2.81
CA ASP A 694 5.39 29.56 -1.40
C ASP A 694 6.45 28.59 -0.89
N VAL A 695 7.48 29.09 -0.19
CA VAL A 695 8.67 28.30 0.16
C VAL A 695 8.90 28.36 1.67
N HIS A 696 8.90 27.21 2.32
CA HIS A 696 9.21 27.07 3.76
C HIS A 696 10.72 26.86 3.97
N GLU A 697 11.26 27.41 5.06
CA GLU A 697 12.71 27.39 5.28
C GLU A 697 13.18 26.04 5.84
N ASN A 698 13.96 25.28 5.05
CA ASN A 698 14.55 23.99 5.46
C ASN A 698 13.50 23.01 6.04
N ALA A 699 12.28 23.02 5.48
CA ALA A 699 11.16 22.23 5.97
C ALA A 699 10.26 21.81 4.79
N THR A 700 9.95 20.51 4.71
CA THR A 700 9.05 20.01 3.67
C THR A 700 7.61 20.41 3.97
N VAL A 701 6.94 21.04 3.00
CA VAL A 701 5.50 21.31 3.05
C VAL A 701 4.75 19.99 2.86
N ILE A 702 3.77 19.71 3.72
CA ILE A 702 3.04 18.44 3.75
C ILE A 702 1.54 18.59 3.52
N ARG A 703 0.99 19.79 3.79
CA ARG A 703 -0.43 20.09 3.68
C ARG A 703 -0.67 21.57 3.35
N SER A 704 -1.87 21.86 2.89
CA SER A 704 -2.40 23.20 2.73
C SER A 704 -3.91 23.20 2.94
N ILE A 705 -4.45 24.28 3.48
CA ILE A 705 -5.89 24.53 3.63
C ILE A 705 -6.20 25.97 3.23
N TYR A 706 -7.46 26.30 2.93
CA TYR A 706 -7.89 27.69 2.83
C TYR A 706 -8.95 28.00 3.88
N ILE A 707 -8.93 29.24 4.38
CA ILE A 707 -9.97 29.81 5.24
C ILE A 707 -10.28 31.20 4.69
N ASN A 708 -11.55 31.47 4.38
CA ASN A 708 -11.99 32.68 3.70
C ASN A 708 -11.14 32.97 2.45
N ASN A 709 -10.36 34.04 2.49
CA ASN A 709 -9.56 34.51 1.37
C ASN A 709 -8.06 34.24 1.55
N TYR A 710 -7.73 33.36 2.48
CA TYR A 710 -6.36 33.10 2.90
C TYR A 710 -6.00 31.64 2.66
N LEU A 711 -4.82 31.43 2.10
CA LEU A 711 -4.19 30.12 1.95
C LEU A 711 -3.24 29.91 3.12
N TYR A 712 -3.35 28.76 3.78
CA TYR A 712 -2.44 28.31 4.82
C TYR A 712 -1.64 27.12 4.30
N THR A 713 -0.32 27.16 4.44
CA THR A 713 0.61 26.09 4.03
C THR A 713 1.37 25.61 5.26
N PHE A 714 1.60 24.29 5.35
CA PHE A 714 2.07 23.65 6.58
C PHE A 714 3.28 22.78 6.29
N SER A 715 4.35 23.00 7.05
CA SER A 715 5.50 22.11 7.14
C SER A 715 5.67 21.60 8.57
N GLU A 716 6.62 20.71 8.80
CA GLU A 716 6.98 20.24 10.14
C GLU A 716 7.46 21.36 11.09
N LYS A 717 7.86 22.51 10.53
CA LYS A 717 8.47 23.61 11.29
C LYS A 717 7.69 24.90 11.26
N GLU A 718 6.92 25.15 10.21
CA GLU A 718 6.40 26.48 9.93
C GLU A 718 4.99 26.40 9.33
N ILE A 719 4.18 27.41 9.63
CA ILE A 719 2.92 27.68 8.95
C ILE A 719 3.00 29.07 8.33
N HIS A 720 2.71 29.16 7.04
CA HIS A 720 2.53 30.45 6.37
C HIS A 720 1.04 30.70 6.13
N VAL A 721 0.65 31.97 6.15
CA VAL A 721 -0.66 32.41 5.68
C VAL A 721 -0.51 33.50 4.64
N LEU A 722 -1.11 33.28 3.47
CA LEU A 722 -1.03 34.15 2.30
C LEU A 722 -2.41 34.66 1.92
N ASN A 723 -2.52 35.92 1.51
CA ASN A 723 -3.74 36.45 0.90
C ASN A 723 -3.89 35.95 -0.54
N GLN A 724 -5.03 35.37 -0.90
CA GLN A 724 -5.25 34.80 -2.23
C GLN A 724 -5.56 35.84 -3.34
N ASP A 725 -5.74 37.12 -2.99
CA ASP A 725 -5.95 38.17 -4.00
C ASP A 725 -4.65 38.73 -4.57
N ASP A 726 -3.60 38.81 -3.75
CA ASP A 726 -2.31 39.43 -4.12
C ASP A 726 -1.09 38.57 -3.77
N TRP A 727 -1.29 37.39 -3.18
CA TRP A 727 -0.27 36.44 -2.73
C TRP A 727 0.72 37.01 -1.70
N ALA A 728 0.35 38.10 -1.02
CA ALA A 728 1.15 38.65 0.06
C ALA A 728 1.21 37.66 1.23
N LEU A 729 2.42 37.38 1.73
CA LEU A 729 2.62 36.67 2.98
C LEU A 729 2.14 37.57 4.13
N ILE A 730 1.04 37.20 4.77
CA ILE A 730 0.44 37.96 5.86
C ILE A 730 1.18 37.65 7.17
N LYS A 731 1.47 36.38 7.41
CA LYS A 731 2.19 35.93 8.61
C LYS A 731 2.85 34.59 8.40
N LYS A 732 3.96 34.39 9.12
CA LYS A 732 4.66 33.13 9.31
C LYS A 732 4.75 32.87 10.81
N ILE A 733 4.45 31.64 11.24
CA ILE A 733 4.68 31.21 12.62
C ILE A 733 5.51 29.93 12.62
N GLU A 734 6.36 29.79 13.63
CA GLU A 734 7.12 28.58 13.89
C GLU A 734 6.31 27.63 14.79
N ILE A 735 6.43 26.34 14.52
CA ILE A 735 5.84 25.27 15.33
C ILE A 735 6.87 24.82 16.37
N PRO A 736 6.50 24.72 17.66
CA PRO A 736 7.41 24.29 18.71
C PRO A 736 8.10 22.95 18.39
N GLN A 737 9.42 22.94 18.29
CA GLN A 737 10.19 21.75 17.90
C GLN A 737 10.50 20.83 19.10
N PRO A 738 10.63 19.51 18.89
CA PRO A 738 11.08 18.60 19.94
C PRO A 738 12.46 19.02 20.46
N ALA A 739 12.66 18.92 21.78
CA ALA A 739 13.96 19.22 22.37
C ALA A 739 15.04 18.31 21.77
N THR A 740 16.14 18.89 21.30
CA THR A 740 17.30 18.11 20.87
C THR A 740 17.88 17.39 22.08
N PHE A 741 17.84 16.05 22.07
CA PHE A 741 18.45 15.26 23.13
C PHE A 741 19.96 15.50 23.16
N THR A 742 20.44 16.17 24.21
CA THR A 742 21.88 16.31 24.50
C THR A 742 22.26 15.24 25.51
N ASP A 743 23.20 14.35 25.17
CA ASP A 743 23.67 13.32 26.10
C ASP A 743 24.26 13.98 27.35
N PRO A 744 23.66 13.82 28.55
CA PRO A 744 24.13 14.44 29.77
C PRO A 744 25.55 14.01 30.18
N LYS A 745 26.14 12.97 29.56
CA LYS A 745 27.54 12.56 29.77
C LYS A 745 28.54 13.23 28.82
N THR A 746 28.08 14.04 27.87
CA THR A 746 28.94 14.75 26.90
C THR A 746 29.09 16.24 27.19
N SER A 747 28.50 16.75 28.28
CA SER A 747 28.61 18.14 28.74
C SER A 747 29.59 18.32 29.89
#